data_AF-A0AA36BZ43-F1
#
_entry.id   AF-A0AA36BZ43-F1
#
_cell.length_a   1.000
_cell.length_b   1.000
_cell.length_c   1.000
_cell.angle_alpha   90.00
_cell.angle_beta   90.00
_cell.angle_gamma   90.00
#
_symmetry.space_group_name_H-M   'P 1'
#
loop_
_entity.id
_entity.type
_entity.pdbx_description
1 polymer ?
#
loop_
_entity_poly.entity_id
_entity_poly.type
_entity_poly.pdbx_seq_one_letter_code
_entity_poly.pdbx_strand_id
1 'polypeptide(L)'
;MFKSPSSGNRSLQLEALPPLDVSSSLLCELSLECLAHYFTWVPLSNTITPNLLSTIFHFAAFGCEVRSSYHHHHLHHRSGGGGVLITGGGGVNTTGATGGGSGVPGSPATGGERVGGGGNNNNNSSRGRSGGGGIGGSATSTSANAASATGGAIANTPVSASTTAAAAGAAATCPSNGGGGAGIVAPANTQSLGVLAMNCINELLSKNCVPQEFEDFLLQMFQQTFFLLQRLTKESTLNTSGNKLADLDECYVEKFTDFLRLFVSIHLRRFESNAKFPVLEFLALLFKYTFRQPTNDGFYSCLDIWTVFLDYLHSKSEMRTADHEEVTNRYKPALQSLVSHILQKLQFRYNQSQLEELDDESLDDDSETEWQHYLRQCLEVIAKVGEILSQETFQLLNDLFQEYTEVYLGLEQYVVPNGAHGRKLTITAENECRRLHCILRDLSSLEQALGRMAEHFIGDRFIKNFTDADNLVQRLVHCVAYSGSAKLYEVSSIAQTVLQPDFIEVHAQALATLKAFAHWLSQYHSESQKISQPLKFTILFSTLVEATLPLFRKQIPEKIVQSAAHLLLSLMVTVRPSYLLQMTAVHNLYSQIGHGHCKDMPQEVQLLLYRALSHYLLLPWPHLSDTDQDWEKRAAYHRDFTRQLTLEFCQLRDTQALVENKALQESAKCLIENTLKMCQDWIENIASESNKSKQICYQSLHEIVQVTLAIFPVYIHQPDTADHILSFFLAVFQGLRVQMGVNFTEGIIQTFMGLFTREQLTENILHENSAGCRVVEKFLRILELIVQEPGSAFKAFLPSIISVCMDQIYPVVAQRPSPDIKAMLYKLLFEFFLNNWRYYFKGSLLSTLNNQNSEMMENSAQFIAIMQAFGQSFLQPDIALFRQNLESLETLNTKWKLYHKKVFREALLYQFLNVFIQVLLQKSHDLLQEEIAISVYNMASVDFDNFYTQFLPNFLNGCDGLAADQRTVLGQNFKMDKDMPSFTQSVNRFVNDLRYYRLINSSLPAGSFKF
;
A
#
# COMPACT_ATOMS: atom_id res chain seq x y z
N MET A 1 -21.80 2.69 35.89
CA MET A 1 -22.68 2.02 36.87
C MET A 1 -22.38 0.52 36.83
N PHE A 2 -21.34 0.04 37.52
CA PHE A 2 -21.03 -1.39 37.61
C PHE A 2 -20.52 -1.68 39.02
N LYS A 3 -21.32 -2.40 39.82
CA LYS A 3 -20.91 -2.91 41.12
C LYS A 3 -20.08 -4.18 40.88
N SER A 4 -18.87 -4.22 41.45
CA SER A 4 -18.04 -5.41 41.49
C SER A 4 -18.79 -6.57 42.16
N PRO A 5 -18.91 -7.76 41.54
CA PRO A 5 -19.44 -8.92 42.23
C PRO A 5 -18.40 -9.50 43.18
N SER A 6 -18.86 -9.75 44.39
CA SER A 6 -18.19 -10.46 45.47
C SER A 6 -17.59 -11.80 45.02
N SER A 7 -16.32 -11.97 45.35
CA SER A 7 -15.52 -13.19 45.30
C SER A 7 -16.25 -14.36 45.95
N GLY A 8 -16.75 -15.28 45.12
CA GLY A 8 -17.52 -16.43 45.58
C GLY A 8 -17.53 -17.59 44.59
N ASN A 9 -16.36 -18.07 44.18
CA ASN A 9 -16.14 -19.47 43.81
C ASN A 9 -14.64 -19.78 43.83
N ARG A 10 -14.24 -20.81 44.56
CA ARG A 10 -12.86 -21.28 44.69
C ARG A 10 -12.37 -21.86 43.35
N SER A 11 -11.75 -21.03 42.51
CA SER A 11 -10.86 -21.49 41.43
C SER A 11 -9.43 -21.63 41.97
N LEU A 12 -8.73 -22.67 41.54
CA LEU A 12 -7.36 -23.01 41.92
C LEU A 12 -6.47 -21.77 42.01
N GLN A 13 -6.05 -21.41 43.22
CA GLN A 13 -4.95 -20.47 43.42
C GLN A 13 -3.69 -21.12 42.84
N LEU A 14 -3.24 -20.63 41.68
CA LEU A 14 -1.86 -20.86 41.23
C LEU A 14 -0.95 -20.14 42.24
N GLU A 15 -0.53 -20.85 43.29
CA GLU A 15 0.55 -20.42 44.19
C GLU A 15 1.83 -20.22 43.37
N ALA A 16 2.55 -19.14 43.67
CA ALA A 16 3.88 -18.91 43.10
C ALA A 16 4.80 -20.09 43.51
N LEU A 17 5.36 -20.80 42.52
CA LEU A 17 6.39 -21.79 42.81
C LEU A 17 7.57 -21.09 43.52
N PRO A 18 8.26 -21.77 44.47
CA PRO A 18 9.49 -21.25 45.05
C PRO A 18 10.50 -20.94 43.94
N PRO A 19 11.42 -19.96 44.14
CA PRO A 19 12.39 -19.58 43.12
C PRO A 19 13.13 -20.83 42.63
N LEU A 20 12.99 -21.11 41.34
CA LEU A 20 13.59 -22.27 40.68
C LEU A 20 15.11 -22.15 40.78
N ASP A 21 15.78 -23.23 41.14
CA ASP A 21 17.23 -23.30 41.02
C ASP A 21 17.65 -23.26 39.55
N VAL A 22 18.88 -22.83 39.28
CA VAL A 22 19.39 -22.60 37.93
C VAL A 22 19.27 -23.87 37.05
N SER A 23 19.46 -25.06 37.63
CA SER A 23 19.36 -26.32 36.91
C SER A 23 17.92 -26.62 36.48
N SER A 24 16.95 -26.37 37.37
CA SER A 24 15.52 -26.54 37.05
C SER A 24 15.03 -25.49 36.06
N SER A 25 15.51 -24.24 36.14
CA SER A 25 15.19 -23.20 35.16
C SER A 25 15.64 -23.59 33.76
N LEU A 26 16.89 -24.04 33.61
CA LEU A 26 17.44 -24.47 32.32
C LEU A 26 16.69 -25.69 31.76
N LEU A 27 16.30 -26.64 32.62
CA LEU A 27 15.51 -27.79 32.20
C LEU A 27 14.12 -27.36 31.71
N CYS A 28 13.47 -26.41 32.40
CA CYS A 28 12.19 -25.85 31.99
C CYS A 28 12.30 -25.09 30.67
N GLU A 29 13.35 -24.29 30.46
CA GLU A 29 13.61 -23.58 29.19
C GLU A 29 13.73 -24.57 28.02
N LEU A 30 14.62 -25.56 28.13
CA LEU A 30 14.80 -26.60 27.10
C LEU A 30 13.51 -27.39 26.85
N SER A 31 12.75 -27.67 27.90
CA SER A 31 11.48 -28.40 27.78
C SER A 31 10.42 -27.57 27.04
N LEU A 32 10.32 -26.27 27.32
CA LEU A 32 9.38 -25.37 26.64
C LEU A 32 9.79 -25.14 25.18
N GLU A 33 11.09 -24.99 24.88
CA GLU A 33 11.57 -24.90 23.49
C GLU A 33 11.28 -26.18 22.70
N CYS A 34 11.51 -27.34 23.29
CA CYS A 34 11.16 -28.62 22.69
C CYS A 34 9.65 -28.73 22.46
N LEU A 35 8.82 -28.28 23.41
CA LEU A 35 7.36 -28.28 23.28
C LEU A 35 6.88 -27.32 22.19
N ALA A 36 7.45 -26.12 22.08
CA ALA A 36 7.13 -25.18 21.01
C ALA A 36 7.45 -25.78 19.64
N HIS A 37 8.64 -26.36 19.45
CA HIS A 37 8.99 -27.05 18.22
C HIS A 37 8.09 -28.26 17.96
N TYR A 38 7.78 -29.06 18.99
CA TYR A 38 6.88 -30.20 18.87
C TYR A 38 5.47 -29.77 18.42
N PHE A 39 4.97 -28.66 18.96
CA PHE A 39 3.67 -28.10 18.60
C PHE A 39 3.61 -27.54 17.18
N THR A 40 4.73 -27.31 16.48
CA THR A 40 4.66 -26.86 15.07
C THR A 40 4.18 -27.97 14.12
N TRP A 41 4.55 -29.26 14.32
CA TRP A 41 4.30 -30.33 13.33
C TRP A 41 3.24 -31.37 13.75
N VAL A 42 2.83 -31.41 15.03
CA VAL A 42 2.00 -32.51 15.56
C VAL A 42 0.49 -32.24 15.43
N PRO A 43 -0.33 -33.25 15.07
CA PRO A 43 -1.79 -33.13 15.12
C PRO A 43 -2.29 -33.09 16.57
N LEU A 44 -2.99 -32.00 16.93
CA LEU A 44 -3.39 -31.68 18.32
C LEU A 44 -4.31 -32.74 18.97
N SER A 45 -5.00 -33.56 18.18
CA SER A 45 -6.10 -34.43 18.62
C SER A 45 -5.71 -35.57 19.55
N ASN A 46 -4.42 -35.98 19.60
CA ASN A 46 -4.02 -37.22 20.27
C ASN A 46 -2.98 -37.04 21.40
N THR A 47 -2.41 -35.85 21.59
CA THR A 47 -1.19 -35.68 22.40
C THR A 47 -1.24 -34.61 23.49
N ILE A 48 -2.26 -33.75 23.52
CA ILE A 48 -2.33 -32.64 24.48
C ILE A 48 -3.35 -32.93 25.57
N THR A 49 -2.90 -32.87 26.83
CA THR A 49 -3.75 -33.10 28.00
C THR A 49 -4.10 -31.78 28.71
N PRO A 50 -5.27 -31.67 29.37
CA PRO A 50 -5.65 -30.55 30.23
C PRO A 50 -4.59 -30.17 31.27
N ASN A 51 -3.86 -31.17 31.79
CA ASN A 51 -2.81 -30.97 32.78
C ASN A 51 -1.57 -30.28 32.19
N LEU A 52 -1.10 -30.75 31.02
CA LEU A 52 0.01 -30.11 30.32
C LEU A 52 -0.29 -28.64 30.03
N LEU A 53 -1.52 -28.35 29.61
CA LEU A 53 -1.95 -27.00 29.33
C LEU A 53 -1.97 -26.12 30.58
N SER A 54 -2.53 -26.62 31.68
CA SER A 54 -2.51 -25.92 32.97
C SER A 54 -1.08 -25.61 33.44
N THR A 55 -0.13 -26.51 33.17
CA THR A 55 1.28 -26.32 33.47
C THR A 55 1.90 -25.22 32.60
N ILE A 56 1.63 -25.21 31.29
CA ILE A 56 2.15 -24.17 30.39
C ILE A 56 1.58 -22.79 30.76
N PHE A 57 0.28 -22.67 31.06
CA PHE A 57 -0.30 -21.41 31.55
C PHE A 57 0.24 -20.99 32.92
N HIS A 58 0.60 -21.94 33.77
CA HIS A 58 1.29 -21.65 35.03
C HIS A 58 2.66 -21.02 34.78
N PHE A 59 3.44 -21.53 33.82
CA PHE A 59 4.71 -20.91 33.43
C PHE A 59 4.52 -19.55 32.75
N ALA A 60 3.50 -19.40 31.87
CA ALA A 60 3.14 -18.10 31.30
C ALA A 60 2.82 -17.09 32.40
N ALA A 61 2.25 -17.55 33.52
CA ALA A 61 1.94 -16.70 34.65
C ALA A 61 3.20 -16.10 35.34
N PHE A 62 4.41 -16.63 35.14
CA PHE A 62 5.63 -15.96 35.64
C PHE A 62 5.94 -14.67 34.90
N GLY A 63 5.54 -14.55 33.63
CA GLY A 63 5.76 -13.34 32.84
C GLY A 63 4.94 -12.12 33.28
N CYS A 64 3.95 -12.28 34.19
CA CYS A 64 3.20 -11.14 34.75
C CYS A 64 3.77 -10.64 36.11
N GLU A 65 4.95 -11.09 36.52
CA GLU A 65 5.66 -10.62 37.71
C GLU A 65 6.58 -9.42 37.36
N VAL A 66 6.55 -8.38 38.20
CA VAL A 66 7.24 -7.09 37.98
C VAL A 66 8.75 -7.24 38.16
N ARG A 67 9.56 -6.55 37.33
CA ARG A 67 11.02 -6.46 37.46
C ARG A 67 11.43 -6.08 38.89
N SER A 68 12.00 -7.01 39.64
CA SER A 68 12.57 -6.72 40.96
C SER A 68 14.00 -6.20 40.78
N SER A 69 14.17 -4.89 40.59
CA SER A 69 15.49 -4.25 40.63
C SER A 69 16.03 -4.26 42.07
N TYR A 70 16.84 -5.27 42.43
CA TYR A 70 17.56 -5.26 43.70
C TYR A 70 18.75 -4.28 43.63
N HIS A 71 18.64 -3.14 44.31
CA HIS A 71 19.77 -2.24 44.57
C HIS A 71 20.83 -2.95 45.44
N HIS A 72 22.05 -3.12 44.92
CA HIS A 72 23.18 -3.68 45.66
C HIS A 72 23.83 -2.60 46.56
N HIS A 73 23.65 -2.70 47.89
CA HIS A 73 24.51 -2.03 48.86
C HIS A 73 25.82 -2.85 49.00
N HIS A 74 26.92 -2.36 48.43
CA HIS A 74 28.26 -2.94 48.65
C HIS A 74 28.99 -2.18 49.76
N LEU A 75 29.02 -2.78 50.96
CA LEU A 75 30.03 -2.51 51.99
C LEU A 75 31.28 -3.35 51.66
N HIS A 76 32.41 -2.70 51.38
CA HIS A 76 33.71 -3.36 51.33
C HIS A 76 34.61 -2.85 52.46
N HIS A 77 34.91 -3.76 53.38
CA HIS A 77 35.97 -3.65 54.39
C HIS A 77 37.35 -3.59 53.73
N ARG A 78 38.21 -2.66 54.17
CA ARG A 78 39.68 -2.73 53.96
C ARG A 78 40.36 -2.98 55.30
N SER A 79 41.29 -3.92 55.29
CA SER A 79 42.01 -4.52 56.42
C SER A 79 43.08 -3.61 57.03
N GLY A 80 43.10 -3.52 58.37
CA GLY A 80 44.28 -3.70 59.24
C GLY A 80 45.26 -2.54 59.46
N GLY A 81 45.41 -2.10 60.72
CA GLY A 81 46.59 -1.38 61.21
C GLY A 81 46.29 -0.35 62.31
N GLY A 82 46.68 -0.64 63.56
CA GLY A 82 46.32 0.14 64.76
C GLY A 82 47.09 1.45 65.00
N GLY A 83 46.65 2.16 66.06
CA GLY A 83 47.24 3.39 66.60
C GLY A 83 46.15 4.46 66.90
N VAL A 84 45.41 4.40 68.01
CA VAL A 84 45.71 5.00 69.33
C VAL A 84 45.32 6.50 69.44
N LEU A 85 44.38 6.78 70.38
CA LEU A 85 44.08 8.05 71.11
C LEU A 85 43.46 9.22 70.30
N ILE A 86 42.52 10.06 70.79
CA ILE A 86 41.58 10.12 71.93
C ILE A 86 40.67 11.36 71.68
N THR A 87 39.40 11.34 72.13
CA THR A 87 38.44 12.46 72.38
C THR A 87 38.03 13.36 71.19
N GLY A 88 36.78 13.82 71.00
CA GLY A 88 35.55 13.82 71.77
C GLY A 88 34.74 15.08 71.38
N GLY A 89 33.40 14.99 71.28
CA GLY A 89 32.51 16.15 71.47
C GLY A 89 31.71 16.68 70.27
N GLY A 90 30.41 16.36 70.25
CA GLY A 90 29.31 17.35 70.33
C GLY A 90 29.03 18.32 69.17
N GLY A 91 27.91 18.09 68.47
CA GLY A 91 26.71 18.94 68.61
C GLY A 91 26.56 20.24 67.80
N VAL A 92 25.54 20.24 66.93
CA VAL A 92 24.40 21.20 66.89
C VAL A 92 24.63 22.66 66.38
N ASN A 93 23.93 22.93 65.25
CA ASN A 93 23.16 24.12 64.84
C ASN A 93 23.76 25.51 64.48
N THR A 94 23.06 26.07 63.49
CA THR A 94 22.56 27.46 63.33
C THR A 94 23.44 28.56 62.72
N THR A 95 23.10 28.88 61.47
CA THR A 95 22.62 30.19 60.93
C THR A 95 23.27 31.52 61.33
N GLY A 96 23.63 32.29 60.31
CA GLY A 96 23.66 33.77 60.27
C GLY A 96 24.03 34.23 58.85
N ALA A 97 23.11 34.60 57.97
CA ALA A 97 22.32 35.85 57.89
C ALA A 97 23.10 37.06 57.32
N THR A 98 22.59 37.54 56.17
CA THR A 98 22.66 38.93 55.60
C THR A 98 24.02 39.43 55.10
N GLY A 99 24.15 40.18 53.99
CA GLY A 99 23.18 40.74 53.04
C GLY A 99 23.82 41.95 52.31
N GLY A 100 23.40 42.20 51.05
CA GLY A 100 23.14 43.55 50.52
C GLY A 100 24.21 44.31 49.70
N GLY A 101 23.80 44.69 48.47
CA GLY A 101 24.08 45.98 47.80
C GLY A 101 25.33 46.04 46.91
N SER A 102 25.26 45.91 45.58
CA SER A 102 24.73 46.83 44.54
C SER A 102 25.55 48.11 44.31
N GLY A 103 26.14 48.24 43.10
CA GLY A 103 26.04 49.49 42.33
C GLY A 103 27.29 50.09 41.66
N VAL A 104 27.31 49.97 40.31
CA VAL A 104 27.65 51.01 39.29
C VAL A 104 29.17 51.37 39.04
N PRO A 105 29.57 52.09 37.96
CA PRO A 105 30.06 51.49 36.68
C PRO A 105 31.33 52.16 36.04
N GLY A 106 31.78 51.64 34.88
CA GLY A 106 32.21 52.46 33.73
C GLY A 106 33.72 52.69 33.44
N SER A 107 34.22 52.04 32.36
CA SER A 107 35.20 52.53 31.33
C SER A 107 36.63 53.00 31.73
N PRO A 108 37.57 53.27 30.78
CA PRO A 108 37.99 52.57 29.54
C PRO A 108 39.56 52.52 29.37
N ALA A 109 40.05 52.24 28.14
CA ALA A 109 41.39 52.54 27.54
C ALA A 109 42.39 51.34 27.43
N THR A 110 42.72 50.84 26.21
CA THR A 110 43.72 51.24 25.16
C THR A 110 45.05 50.45 25.20
N GLY A 111 45.39 49.82 24.06
CA GLY A 111 46.69 50.01 23.37
C GLY A 111 47.80 48.97 23.53
N GLY A 112 48.33 48.46 22.40
CA GLY A 112 49.67 47.85 22.31
C GLY A 112 49.93 46.95 21.10
N GLU A 113 50.53 47.50 20.04
CA GLU A 113 51.00 46.84 18.80
C GLU A 113 52.31 46.02 18.93
N ARG A 114 52.57 45.10 17.98
CA ARG A 114 53.87 44.91 17.24
C ARG A 114 53.70 43.82 16.16
N VAL A 115 53.79 44.07 14.83
CA VAL A 115 54.92 44.38 13.92
C VAL A 115 55.46 43.16 13.14
N GLY A 116 55.47 43.30 11.78
CA GLY A 116 56.34 42.65 10.78
C GLY A 116 55.77 41.37 10.15
N GLY A 117 55.47 41.25 8.84
CA GLY A 117 56.13 41.73 7.61
C GLY A 117 56.33 40.50 6.70
N GLY A 118 56.27 40.49 5.36
CA GLY A 118 55.84 41.42 4.32
C GLY A 118 55.10 40.62 3.21
N GLY A 119 54.33 41.26 2.33
CA GLY A 119 54.77 41.78 1.03
C GLY A 119 53.92 41.15 -0.08
N ASN A 120 52.88 41.85 -0.58
CA ASN A 120 52.84 42.59 -1.87
C ASN A 120 52.88 41.68 -3.12
N ASN A 121 52.07 41.84 -4.18
CA ASN A 121 51.03 42.82 -4.50
C ASN A 121 50.32 42.39 -5.81
N ASN A 122 49.05 42.82 -5.99
CA ASN A 122 48.35 43.15 -7.27
C ASN A 122 48.12 42.03 -8.32
N ASN A 123 47.01 41.94 -9.07
CA ASN A 123 45.94 42.88 -9.39
C ASN A 123 44.76 42.13 -10.08
N ASN A 124 43.55 42.71 -9.97
CA ASN A 124 42.41 42.68 -10.91
C ASN A 124 41.62 41.40 -11.28
N SER A 125 40.31 41.55 -11.09
CA SER A 125 39.19 41.27 -12.03
C SER A 125 38.33 40.00 -11.87
N SER A 126 37.03 40.26 -11.75
CA SER A 126 35.89 39.58 -12.40
C SER A 126 35.22 38.35 -11.77
N ARG A 127 33.88 38.49 -11.64
CA ARG A 127 32.77 37.52 -11.84
C ARG A 127 32.64 36.28 -10.92
N GLY A 128 31.39 36.06 -10.48
CA GLY A 128 30.83 34.71 -10.33
C GLY A 128 29.92 34.50 -9.12
N ARG A 129 28.61 34.50 -9.36
CA ARG A 129 27.52 34.21 -8.42
C ARG A 129 27.10 32.72 -8.53
N SER A 130 26.43 32.19 -7.51
CA SER A 130 25.58 30.96 -7.39
C SER A 130 26.17 29.91 -6.41
N GLY A 131 25.46 29.37 -5.41
CA GLY A 131 24.04 29.43 -5.05
C GLY A 131 23.26 28.23 -5.59
N GLY A 132 23.20 27.12 -4.83
CA GLY A 132 22.38 25.95 -5.14
C GLY A 132 21.80 25.36 -3.85
N GLY A 133 20.49 25.47 -3.67
CA GLY A 133 19.69 24.85 -2.61
C GLY A 133 18.76 23.81 -3.22
N GLY A 134 18.70 22.62 -2.62
CA GLY A 134 17.90 21.48 -3.04
C GLY A 134 16.48 21.51 -2.48
N ILE A 135 15.57 20.95 -3.28
CA ILE A 135 14.11 20.95 -3.18
C ILE A 135 13.65 19.65 -2.51
N GLY A 136 12.70 19.72 -1.57
CA GLY A 136 11.94 18.58 -1.04
C GLY A 136 10.47 18.96 -0.96
N GLY A 137 9.62 18.25 -1.71
CA GLY A 137 8.16 18.39 -1.72
C GLY A 137 7.52 17.12 -1.15
N SER A 138 6.59 17.28 -0.21
CA SER A 138 5.82 16.22 0.44
C SER A 138 4.38 16.22 -0.10
N ALA A 139 3.99 15.14 -0.78
CA ALA A 139 2.63 14.87 -1.20
C ALA A 139 2.23 13.49 -0.68
N THR A 140 1.28 13.42 0.26
CA THR A 140 0.47 12.23 0.50
C THR A 140 -0.88 12.63 1.09
N SER A 141 -1.91 12.46 0.27
CA SER A 141 -3.32 12.56 0.63
C SER A 141 -3.91 11.16 0.54
N THR A 142 -4.25 10.58 1.69
CA THR A 142 -5.01 9.33 1.76
C THR A 142 -6.44 9.62 1.29
N SER A 143 -6.76 9.32 0.03
CA SER A 143 -8.14 9.23 -0.43
C SER A 143 -8.43 7.87 -1.03
N ALA A 144 -9.18 7.07 -0.29
CA ALA A 144 -9.85 5.87 -0.77
C ALA A 144 -10.77 6.24 -1.96
N ASN A 145 -10.59 5.53 -3.07
CA ASN A 145 -11.47 5.55 -4.23
C ASN A 145 -12.60 4.53 -4.00
N ALA A 146 -13.83 5.02 -3.90
CA ALA A 146 -15.03 4.21 -4.05
C ALA A 146 -15.26 3.91 -5.54
N ALA A 147 -15.01 2.67 -5.97
CA ALA A 147 -15.41 2.15 -7.27
C ALA A 147 -16.70 1.33 -7.13
N SER A 148 -17.76 1.75 -7.81
CA SER A 148 -18.97 0.95 -7.99
C SER A 148 -18.78 -0.07 -9.12
N ALA A 149 -19.13 -1.33 -8.87
CA ALA A 149 -19.40 -2.30 -9.93
C ALA A 149 -20.45 -3.32 -9.46
N THR A 150 -21.54 -3.34 -10.21
CA THR A 150 -22.69 -4.25 -10.12
C THR A 150 -22.34 -5.69 -10.52
N GLY A 151 -22.68 -6.64 -9.63
CA GLY A 151 -23.30 -7.96 -9.90
C GLY A 151 -22.71 -8.95 -10.91
N GLY A 152 -22.31 -10.13 -10.41
CA GLY A 152 -22.44 -11.40 -11.16
C GLY A 152 -21.41 -12.50 -10.89
N ALA A 153 -21.84 -13.54 -10.16
CA ALA A 153 -21.42 -14.95 -10.23
C ALA A 153 -20.05 -15.41 -9.63
N ILE A 154 -20.16 -15.99 -8.43
CA ILE A 154 -19.60 -17.27 -7.95
C ILE A 154 -18.33 -17.82 -8.64
N ALA A 155 -17.22 -17.81 -7.90
CA ALA A 155 -16.20 -18.87 -7.96
C ALA A 155 -15.55 -19.04 -6.57
N ASN A 156 -15.77 -20.20 -5.96
CA ASN A 156 -15.02 -20.69 -4.81
C ASN A 156 -13.57 -20.96 -5.25
N THR A 157 -12.58 -20.36 -4.58
CA THR A 157 -11.20 -20.87 -4.53
C THR A 157 -10.55 -20.57 -3.18
N PRO A 158 -9.58 -21.41 -2.77
CA PRO A 158 -9.29 -21.69 -1.37
C PRO A 158 -8.19 -20.82 -0.77
N VAL A 159 -8.13 -20.87 0.56
CA VAL A 159 -7.05 -20.44 1.45
C VAL A 159 -5.68 -20.95 0.94
N SER A 160 -4.80 -20.04 0.51
CA SER A 160 -3.35 -20.27 0.37
C SER A 160 -2.68 -19.89 1.70
N ALA A 161 -2.19 -20.86 2.46
CA ALA A 161 -0.85 -21.44 2.34
C ALA A 161 0.25 -20.43 2.70
N SER A 162 0.65 -20.47 3.97
CA SER A 162 1.82 -19.80 4.53
C SER A 162 3.08 -20.21 3.77
N THR A 163 3.77 -19.22 3.23
CA THR A 163 5.13 -19.33 2.71
C THR A 163 6.06 -19.73 3.84
N THR A 164 6.48 -20.99 3.81
CA THR A 164 7.67 -21.49 4.47
C THR A 164 8.83 -21.32 3.51
N ALA A 165 9.83 -20.49 3.85
CA ALA A 165 11.24 -20.76 3.57
C ALA A 165 12.18 -19.66 4.09
N ALA A 166 13.27 -20.14 4.71
CA ALA A 166 14.62 -19.59 4.63
C ALA A 166 14.98 -18.35 5.47
N ALA A 167 15.21 -18.58 6.77
CA ALA A 167 16.29 -17.94 7.51
C ALA A 167 17.15 -19.02 8.19
N ALA A 168 17.91 -19.75 7.37
CA ALA A 168 19.09 -20.48 7.83
C ALA A 168 20.30 -19.72 7.29
N GLY A 169 21.03 -19.03 8.18
CA GLY A 169 22.25 -18.34 7.76
C GLY A 169 22.73 -17.17 8.61
N ALA A 170 22.55 -17.18 9.94
CA ALA A 170 23.33 -16.33 10.83
C ALA A 170 23.49 -17.02 12.18
N ALA A 171 24.40 -17.98 12.25
CA ALA A 171 24.93 -18.45 13.52
C ALA A 171 25.71 -17.28 14.15
N ALA A 172 25.06 -16.54 15.04
CA ALA A 172 25.74 -15.65 15.96
C ALA A 172 26.51 -16.51 16.97
N THR A 173 27.75 -16.81 16.60
CA THR A 173 28.77 -17.35 17.51
C THR A 173 29.02 -16.35 18.63
N CYS A 174 28.48 -16.61 19.82
CA CYS A 174 28.99 -16.01 21.05
C CYS A 174 30.37 -16.62 21.36
N PRO A 175 31.42 -15.80 21.61
CA PRO A 175 32.76 -16.32 21.80
C PRO A 175 32.86 -17.05 23.13
N SER A 176 33.29 -18.32 23.07
CA SER A 176 33.73 -19.09 24.22
C SER A 176 35.01 -18.49 24.79
N ASN A 177 34.90 -17.73 25.88
CA ASN A 177 36.07 -17.33 26.65
C ASN A 177 36.25 -18.30 27.83
N GLY A 178 37.23 -19.18 27.70
CA GLY A 178 37.69 -20.01 28.80
C GLY A 178 38.40 -19.16 29.85
N GLY A 179 37.91 -19.21 31.08
CA GLY A 179 38.54 -18.58 32.23
C GLY A 179 37.90 -19.08 33.51
N GLY A 180 38.56 -20.04 34.18
CA GLY A 180 38.14 -20.51 35.50
C GLY A 180 38.23 -19.38 36.53
N GLY A 181 37.11 -19.12 37.19
CA GLY A 181 36.99 -18.17 38.30
C GLY A 181 35.71 -18.42 39.07
N ALA A 182 35.84 -18.78 40.35
CA ALA A 182 34.74 -19.16 41.21
C ALA A 182 33.77 -17.99 41.51
N GLY A 183 32.47 -18.26 41.35
CA GLY A 183 31.39 -17.81 42.23
C GLY A 183 31.02 -16.32 42.25
N ILE A 184 30.14 -15.91 41.33
CA ILE A 184 29.00 -15.00 41.61
C ILE A 184 27.82 -15.50 40.78
N VAL A 185 26.79 -16.02 41.44
CA VAL A 185 25.60 -16.65 40.82
C VAL A 185 24.58 -15.57 40.47
N ALA A 186 24.23 -15.43 39.19
CA ALA A 186 23.09 -14.62 38.75
C ALA A 186 21.78 -15.40 39.02
N PRO A 187 20.69 -14.75 39.49
CA PRO A 187 19.41 -15.42 39.72
C PRO A 187 18.78 -15.89 38.40
N ALA A 188 18.04 -17.01 38.45
CA ALA A 188 17.32 -17.61 37.33
C ALA A 188 16.31 -16.63 36.71
N ASN A 189 16.29 -16.52 35.38
CA ASN A 189 15.50 -15.53 34.66
C ASN A 189 14.05 -16.02 34.43
N THR A 190 13.24 -16.05 35.49
CA THR A 190 11.84 -16.55 35.48
C THR A 190 10.94 -15.87 34.43
N GLN A 191 11.32 -14.68 33.94
CA GLN A 191 10.63 -13.96 32.86
C GLN A 191 10.83 -14.63 31.49
N SER A 192 12.02 -15.20 31.22
CA SER A 192 12.29 -15.95 29.99
C SER A 192 11.39 -17.18 29.86
N LEU A 193 11.15 -17.88 30.98
CA LEU A 193 10.20 -19.00 31.06
C LEU A 193 8.77 -18.56 30.71
N GLY A 194 8.36 -17.35 31.12
CA GLY A 194 7.06 -16.76 30.77
C GLY A 194 6.90 -16.54 29.26
N VAL A 195 7.93 -16.00 28.61
CA VAL A 195 7.95 -15.76 27.15
C VAL A 195 7.92 -17.09 26.37
N LEU A 196 8.75 -18.06 26.75
CA LEU A 196 8.79 -19.38 26.12
C LEU A 196 7.46 -20.14 26.28
N ALA A 197 6.82 -20.03 27.44
CA ALA A 197 5.50 -20.59 27.68
C ALA A 197 4.42 -19.92 26.82
N MET A 198 4.45 -18.59 26.67
CA MET A 198 3.54 -17.88 25.77
C MET A 198 3.75 -18.26 24.30
N ASN A 199 4.98 -18.47 23.86
CA ASN A 199 5.27 -19.00 22.52
C ASN A 199 4.62 -20.37 22.31
N CYS A 200 4.76 -21.29 23.28
CA CYS A 200 4.09 -22.59 23.21
C CYS A 200 2.57 -22.46 23.06
N ILE A 201 1.97 -21.51 23.78
CA ILE A 201 0.52 -21.27 23.74
C ILE A 201 0.11 -20.70 22.37
N ASN A 202 0.90 -19.78 21.79
CA ASN A 202 0.62 -19.20 20.47
C ASN A 202 0.71 -20.25 19.36
N GLU A 203 1.73 -21.10 19.38
CA GLU A 203 1.87 -22.21 18.43
C GLU A 203 0.68 -23.17 18.51
N LEU A 204 0.20 -23.45 19.72
CA LEU A 204 -0.97 -24.30 19.95
C LEU A 204 -2.27 -23.65 19.43
N LEU A 205 -2.44 -22.33 19.59
CA LEU A 205 -3.63 -21.61 19.12
C LEU A 205 -3.66 -21.34 17.61
N SER A 206 -2.50 -21.29 16.96
CA SER A 206 -2.37 -21.02 15.52
C SER A 206 -3.03 -22.09 14.64
N LYS A 207 -3.28 -23.29 15.19
CA LYS A 207 -3.83 -24.44 14.48
C LYS A 207 -5.36 -24.41 14.41
N ASN A 208 -5.89 -24.40 13.18
CA ASN A 208 -7.33 -24.26 12.89
C ASN A 208 -8.21 -25.49 13.17
N CYS A 209 -7.65 -26.63 13.59
CA CYS A 209 -8.38 -27.90 13.68
C CYS A 209 -8.46 -28.44 15.12
N VAL A 210 -9.55 -28.08 15.81
CA VAL A 210 -9.94 -28.68 17.08
C VAL A 210 -11.35 -29.28 16.89
N PRO A 211 -11.51 -30.63 16.92
CA PRO A 211 -12.81 -31.30 16.83
C PRO A 211 -13.80 -30.85 17.91
N GLN A 212 -15.12 -31.03 17.70
CA GLN A 212 -16.17 -30.67 18.67
C GLN A 212 -15.97 -31.31 20.07
N GLU A 213 -15.26 -32.43 20.15
CA GLU A 213 -14.94 -33.14 21.39
C GLU A 213 -13.97 -32.37 22.31
N PHE A 214 -13.38 -31.27 21.84
CA PHE A 214 -12.43 -30.42 22.58
C PHE A 214 -13.02 -29.05 22.97
N GLU A 215 -14.34 -28.91 23.04
CA GLU A 215 -14.98 -27.69 23.59
C GLU A 215 -14.55 -27.40 25.04
N ASP A 216 -14.40 -28.44 25.87
CA ASP A 216 -13.92 -28.30 27.26
C ASP A 216 -12.46 -27.81 27.31
N PHE A 217 -11.65 -28.20 26.32
CA PHE A 217 -10.26 -27.75 26.17
C PHE A 217 -10.18 -26.26 25.84
N LEU A 218 -11.01 -25.77 24.91
CA LEU A 218 -11.09 -24.35 24.57
C LEU A 218 -11.72 -23.52 25.71
N LEU A 219 -12.63 -24.09 26.49
CA LEU A 219 -13.19 -23.45 27.68
C LEU A 219 -12.14 -23.27 28.79
N GLN A 220 -11.27 -24.27 29.01
CA GLN A 220 -10.18 -24.16 29.98
C GLN A 220 -9.11 -23.16 29.51
N MET A 221 -8.72 -23.20 28.24
CA MET A 221 -7.88 -22.16 27.61
C MET A 221 -8.44 -20.77 27.89
N PHE A 222 -9.74 -20.58 27.65
CA PHE A 222 -10.43 -19.30 27.87
C PHE A 222 -10.37 -18.85 29.33
N GLN A 223 -10.67 -19.73 30.29
CA GLN A 223 -10.64 -19.37 31.71
C GLN A 223 -9.24 -18.91 32.12
N GLN A 224 -8.20 -19.52 31.57
CA GLN A 224 -6.81 -19.13 31.78
C GLN A 224 -6.47 -17.80 31.07
N THR A 225 -6.92 -17.59 29.83
CA THR A 225 -6.83 -16.29 29.13
C THR A 225 -7.44 -15.17 29.95
N PHE A 226 -8.66 -15.38 30.44
CA PHE A 226 -9.40 -14.39 31.22
C PHE A 226 -8.70 -14.09 32.53
N PHE A 227 -8.17 -15.13 33.21
CA PHE A 227 -7.38 -14.97 34.42
C PHE A 227 -6.08 -14.18 34.18
N LEU A 228 -5.33 -14.50 33.13
CA LEU A 228 -4.11 -13.76 32.77
C LEU A 228 -4.42 -12.30 32.42
N LEU A 229 -5.42 -12.07 31.56
CA LEU A 229 -5.85 -10.73 31.16
C LEU A 229 -6.34 -9.91 32.37
N GLN A 230 -7.10 -10.50 33.28
CA GLN A 230 -7.47 -9.86 34.55
C GLN A 230 -6.25 -9.50 35.39
N ARG A 231 -5.24 -10.38 35.46
CA ARG A 231 -4.04 -10.13 36.27
C ARG A 231 -3.11 -9.08 35.67
N LEU A 232 -3.12 -8.94 34.35
CA LEU A 232 -2.40 -7.90 33.60
C LEU A 232 -3.11 -6.54 33.67
N THR A 233 -4.44 -6.54 33.74
CA THR A 233 -5.26 -5.32 33.81
C THR A 233 -5.58 -4.86 35.24
N LYS A 234 -5.02 -5.51 36.28
CA LYS A 234 -5.08 -5.02 37.67
C LYS A 234 -4.18 -3.79 37.84
N GLU A 235 -4.62 -2.86 38.69
CA GLU A 235 -3.82 -1.68 39.07
C GLU A 235 -2.56 -2.12 39.83
N SER A 236 -1.41 -1.55 39.43
CA SER A 236 -0.14 -1.76 40.14
C SER A 236 -0.06 -0.85 41.35
N THR A 237 0.40 -1.38 42.48
CA THR A 237 0.62 -0.60 43.71
C THR A 237 2.03 -0.02 43.81
N LEU A 238 2.88 -0.26 42.79
CA LEU A 238 4.32 0.03 42.82
C LEU A 238 4.70 1.29 42.03
N ASN A 239 3.90 1.70 41.04
CA ASN A 239 4.19 2.85 40.17
C ASN A 239 3.16 3.98 40.34
N THR A 240 3.62 5.24 40.23
CA THR A 240 2.78 6.45 40.40
C THR A 240 1.68 6.55 39.33
N SER A 241 1.83 5.85 38.21
CA SER A 241 0.86 5.76 37.10
C SER A 241 -0.17 4.63 37.24
N GLY A 242 0.03 3.66 38.16
CA GLY A 242 -0.86 2.51 38.36
C GLY A 242 -0.89 1.48 37.20
N ASN A 243 -0.06 1.65 36.17
CA ASN A 243 -0.06 0.81 34.97
C ASN A 243 0.91 -0.37 35.09
N LYS A 244 0.39 -1.57 35.37
CA LYS A 244 1.23 -2.78 35.52
C LYS A 244 1.96 -3.19 34.23
N LEU A 245 1.41 -2.89 33.05
CA LEU A 245 1.99 -3.33 31.77
C LEU A 245 3.35 -2.70 31.48
N ALA A 246 3.59 -1.47 31.95
CA ALA A 246 4.85 -0.77 31.77
C ALA A 246 6.02 -1.42 32.56
N ASP A 247 5.70 -2.19 33.60
CA ASP A 247 6.70 -2.81 34.48
C ASP A 247 7.07 -4.25 34.05
N LEU A 248 6.45 -4.76 32.98
CA LEU A 248 6.62 -6.13 32.46
C LEU A 248 7.67 -6.19 31.36
N ASP A 249 8.07 -7.41 31.02
CA ASP A 249 8.95 -7.66 29.87
C ASP A 249 8.20 -7.40 28.55
N GLU A 250 8.82 -6.61 27.67
CA GLU A 250 8.24 -6.17 26.39
C GLU A 250 7.94 -7.38 25.49
N CYS A 251 8.89 -8.31 25.38
CA CYS A 251 8.72 -9.57 24.65
C CYS A 251 7.53 -10.38 25.18
N TYR A 252 7.25 -10.36 26.48
CA TYR A 252 6.10 -11.05 27.04
C TYR A 252 4.77 -10.37 26.65
N VAL A 253 4.73 -9.04 26.67
CA VAL A 253 3.55 -8.25 26.27
C VAL A 253 3.24 -8.44 24.79
N GLU A 254 4.24 -8.46 23.92
CA GLU A 254 4.10 -8.78 22.50
C GLU A 254 3.50 -10.17 22.29
N LYS A 255 4.08 -11.20 22.90
CA LYS A 255 3.58 -12.59 22.77
C LYS A 255 2.17 -12.76 23.35
N PHE A 256 1.82 -12.01 24.38
CA PHE A 256 0.45 -11.97 24.90
C PHE A 256 -0.51 -11.21 23.99
N THR A 257 -0.05 -10.20 23.25
CA THR A 257 -0.85 -9.51 22.24
C THR A 257 -1.11 -10.41 21.03
N ASP A 258 -0.09 -11.13 20.55
CA ASP A 258 -0.22 -12.17 19.51
C ASP A 258 -1.25 -13.23 19.91
N PHE A 259 -1.19 -13.67 21.16
CA PHE A 259 -2.14 -14.61 21.73
C PHE A 259 -3.59 -14.11 21.63
N LEU A 260 -3.85 -12.85 22.03
CA LEU A 260 -5.17 -12.24 21.92
C LEU A 260 -5.63 -12.13 20.46
N ARG A 261 -4.72 -11.81 19.54
CA ARG A 261 -5.00 -11.76 18.09
C ARG A 261 -5.42 -13.12 17.54
N LEU A 262 -4.68 -14.18 17.85
CA LEU A 262 -5.03 -15.56 17.45
C LEU A 262 -6.37 -16.00 18.06
N PHE A 263 -6.60 -15.65 19.32
CA PHE A 263 -7.85 -15.99 20.01
C PHE A 263 -9.07 -15.33 19.35
N VAL A 264 -9.00 -14.02 19.08
CA VAL A 264 -10.11 -13.27 18.47
C VAL A 264 -10.34 -13.67 17.01
N SER A 265 -9.27 -13.86 16.23
CA SER A 265 -9.38 -14.20 14.80
C SER A 265 -9.91 -15.62 14.54
N ILE A 266 -9.42 -16.62 15.26
CA ILE A 266 -9.69 -18.04 14.96
C ILE A 266 -10.83 -18.61 15.82
N HIS A 267 -10.83 -18.30 17.12
CA HIS A 267 -11.59 -19.08 18.11
C HIS A 267 -12.86 -18.39 18.62
N LEU A 268 -12.90 -17.06 18.65
CA LEU A 268 -14.04 -16.29 19.21
C LEU A 268 -15.39 -16.67 18.59
N ARG A 269 -15.43 -16.89 17.27
CA ARG A 269 -16.65 -17.20 16.51
C ARG A 269 -17.40 -18.43 17.03
N ARG A 270 -16.69 -19.38 17.65
CA ARG A 270 -17.24 -20.65 18.11
C ARG A 270 -17.92 -20.54 19.49
N PHE A 271 -17.51 -19.58 20.33
CA PHE A 271 -17.88 -19.52 21.75
C PHE A 271 -18.70 -18.30 22.15
N GLU A 272 -18.83 -17.30 21.27
CA GLU A 272 -19.64 -16.10 21.57
C GLU A 272 -21.10 -16.43 21.97
N SER A 273 -21.65 -17.50 21.40
CA SER A 273 -23.01 -17.98 21.70
C SER A 273 -23.11 -18.85 22.96
N ASN A 274 -21.98 -19.23 23.58
CA ASN A 274 -21.97 -20.08 24.76
C ASN A 274 -22.26 -19.28 26.03
N ALA A 275 -23.27 -19.70 26.80
CA ALA A 275 -23.67 -19.04 28.05
C ALA A 275 -22.57 -19.00 29.13
N LYS A 276 -21.57 -19.89 29.06
CA LYS A 276 -20.44 -19.94 30.00
C LYS A 276 -19.36 -18.90 29.68
N PHE A 277 -19.43 -18.21 28.55
CA PHE A 277 -18.44 -17.23 28.10
C PHE A 277 -19.02 -15.80 28.17
N PRO A 278 -18.63 -14.99 29.18
CA PRO A 278 -19.08 -13.61 29.30
C PRO A 278 -18.31 -12.71 28.32
N VAL A 279 -18.68 -12.73 27.04
CA VAL A 279 -18.03 -11.95 25.96
C VAL A 279 -17.90 -10.46 26.30
N LEU A 280 -18.92 -9.86 26.92
CA LEU A 280 -18.88 -8.44 27.29
C LEU A 280 -17.83 -8.13 28.37
N GLU A 281 -17.60 -9.06 29.30
CA GLU A 281 -16.55 -8.91 30.30
C GLU A 281 -15.17 -9.07 29.66
N PHE A 282 -15.02 -10.01 28.73
CA PHE A 282 -13.79 -10.15 27.95
C PHE A 282 -13.48 -8.88 27.17
N LEU A 283 -14.46 -8.31 26.47
CA LEU A 283 -14.30 -7.05 25.73
C LEU A 283 -13.96 -5.89 26.68
N ALA A 284 -14.55 -5.84 27.87
CA ALA A 284 -14.20 -4.83 28.87
C ALA A 284 -12.74 -4.96 29.37
N LEU A 285 -12.22 -6.18 29.49
CA LEU A 285 -10.83 -6.42 29.83
C LEU A 285 -9.88 -6.12 28.65
N LEU A 286 -10.25 -6.51 27.43
CA LEU A 286 -9.51 -6.17 26.22
C LEU A 286 -9.44 -4.64 26.03
N PHE A 287 -10.55 -3.95 26.29
CA PHE A 287 -10.62 -2.49 26.31
C PHE A 287 -9.63 -1.92 27.33
N LYS A 288 -9.66 -2.39 28.59
CA LYS A 288 -8.70 -1.95 29.62
C LYS A 288 -7.25 -2.24 29.23
N TYR A 289 -7.00 -3.37 28.59
CA TYR A 289 -5.66 -3.76 28.12
C TYR A 289 -5.18 -2.81 27.02
N THR A 290 -6.03 -2.54 26.02
CA THR A 290 -5.75 -1.64 24.89
C THR A 290 -5.31 -0.26 25.36
N PHE A 291 -6.06 0.38 26.26
CA PHE A 291 -5.76 1.74 26.74
C PHE A 291 -4.70 1.81 27.84
N ARG A 292 -4.17 0.65 28.28
CA ARG A 292 -3.04 0.56 29.22
C ARG A 292 -1.74 0.16 28.53
N GLN A 293 -1.72 -0.02 27.22
CA GLN A 293 -0.49 -0.35 26.50
C GLN A 293 0.58 0.74 26.73
N PRO A 294 1.83 0.36 27.05
CA PRO A 294 2.90 1.31 27.32
C PRO A 294 3.52 1.89 26.03
N THR A 295 3.42 1.17 24.91
CA THR A 295 3.98 1.57 23.62
C THR A 295 2.88 1.80 22.57
N ASN A 296 3.17 2.65 21.57
CA ASN A 296 2.27 2.89 20.45
C ASN A 296 2.10 1.63 19.58
N ASP A 297 3.16 0.86 19.35
CA ASP A 297 3.10 -0.40 18.58
C ASP A 297 2.21 -1.46 19.24
N GLY A 298 2.28 -1.57 20.57
CA GLY A 298 1.38 -2.42 21.35
C GLY A 298 -0.07 -1.95 21.27
N PHE A 299 -0.29 -0.63 21.22
CA PHE A 299 -1.61 -0.04 21.01
C PHE A 299 -2.15 -0.32 19.60
N TYR A 300 -1.35 -0.15 18.54
CA TYR A 300 -1.72 -0.49 17.15
C TYR A 300 -2.07 -1.97 17.01
N SER A 301 -1.25 -2.84 17.60
CA SER A 301 -1.52 -4.28 17.63
C SER A 301 -2.84 -4.61 18.34
N CYS A 302 -3.23 -3.84 19.36
CA CYS A 302 -4.55 -3.99 19.98
C CYS A 302 -5.69 -3.46 19.08
N LEU A 303 -5.48 -2.34 18.37
CA LEU A 303 -6.47 -1.83 17.41
C LEU A 303 -6.71 -2.85 16.28
N ASP A 304 -5.67 -3.52 15.79
CA ASP A 304 -5.79 -4.64 14.84
C ASP A 304 -6.65 -5.79 15.38
N ILE A 305 -6.57 -6.09 16.67
CA ILE A 305 -7.44 -7.10 17.30
C ILE A 305 -8.90 -6.62 17.28
N TRP A 306 -9.13 -5.33 17.55
CA TRP A 306 -10.45 -4.73 17.45
C TRP A 306 -10.98 -4.73 16.02
N THR A 307 -10.17 -4.42 15.00
CA THR A 307 -10.61 -4.44 13.60
C THR A 307 -11.07 -5.85 13.18
N VAL A 308 -10.31 -6.89 13.53
CA VAL A 308 -10.70 -8.29 13.30
C VAL A 308 -12.04 -8.64 13.99
N PHE A 309 -12.24 -8.16 15.22
CA PHE A 309 -13.50 -8.35 15.94
C PHE A 309 -14.67 -7.62 15.26
N LEU A 310 -14.45 -6.38 14.80
CA LEU A 310 -15.47 -5.58 14.11
C LEU A 310 -15.85 -6.19 12.76
N ASP A 311 -14.89 -6.68 11.98
CA ASP A 311 -15.14 -7.36 10.69
C ASP A 311 -15.99 -8.63 10.90
N TYR A 312 -15.74 -9.34 12.00
CA TYR A 312 -16.57 -10.47 12.41
C TYR A 312 -18.00 -10.05 12.76
N LEU A 313 -18.17 -8.98 13.55
CA LEU A 313 -19.49 -8.46 13.90
C LEU A 313 -20.26 -7.96 12.66
N HIS A 314 -19.59 -7.27 11.74
CA HIS A 314 -20.16 -6.81 10.47
C HIS A 314 -20.62 -7.99 9.61
N SER A 315 -19.77 -8.99 9.40
CA SER A 315 -20.13 -10.21 8.65
C SER A 315 -21.34 -10.94 9.27
N LYS A 316 -21.41 -10.95 10.60
CA LYS A 316 -22.50 -11.58 11.35
C LYS A 316 -23.81 -10.80 11.25
N SER A 317 -23.76 -9.47 11.25
CA SER A 317 -24.94 -8.62 11.12
C SER A 317 -25.55 -8.72 9.70
N GLU A 318 -24.72 -8.82 8.66
CA GLU A 318 -25.19 -9.02 7.28
C GLU A 318 -25.83 -10.39 7.06
N MET A 319 -25.30 -11.46 7.66
CA MET A 319 -25.81 -12.83 7.49
C MET A 319 -27.16 -13.10 8.19
N ARG A 320 -27.53 -12.32 9.23
CA ARG A 320 -28.75 -12.54 10.04
C ARG A 320 -29.63 -11.29 10.06
N THR A 321 -30.36 -11.04 8.98
CA THR A 321 -31.21 -9.85 8.80
C THR A 321 -32.33 -9.69 9.84
N ALA A 322 -32.81 -10.78 10.46
CA ALA A 322 -33.89 -10.74 11.46
C ALA A 322 -33.41 -10.40 12.89
N ASP A 323 -32.15 -10.65 13.23
CA ASP A 323 -31.57 -10.45 14.57
C ASP A 323 -30.58 -9.27 14.62
N HIS A 324 -30.46 -8.50 13.53
CA HIS A 324 -29.48 -7.43 13.37
C HIS A 324 -29.55 -6.41 14.52
N GLU A 325 -30.75 -5.97 14.90
CA GLU A 325 -30.91 -5.01 16.00
C GLU A 325 -30.54 -5.62 17.36
N GLU A 326 -30.81 -6.90 17.60
CA GLU A 326 -30.53 -7.55 18.89
C GLU A 326 -29.01 -7.74 19.10
N VAL A 327 -28.31 -8.21 18.07
CA VAL A 327 -26.84 -8.38 18.10
C VAL A 327 -26.15 -7.03 18.26
N THR A 328 -26.59 -6.02 17.51
CA THR A 328 -26.02 -4.66 17.58
C THR A 328 -26.28 -4.02 18.95
N ASN A 329 -27.49 -4.15 19.49
CA ASN A 329 -27.83 -3.61 20.82
C ASN A 329 -27.04 -4.28 21.97
N ARG A 330 -26.68 -5.57 21.84
CA ARG A 330 -25.86 -6.26 22.84
C ARG A 330 -24.46 -5.66 22.99
N TYR A 331 -23.81 -5.28 21.89
CA TYR A 331 -22.44 -4.76 21.88
C TYR A 331 -22.35 -3.23 21.91
N LYS A 332 -23.47 -2.54 21.65
CA LYS A 332 -23.60 -1.08 21.64
C LYS A 332 -22.83 -0.33 22.73
N PRO A 333 -23.00 -0.61 24.05
CA PRO A 333 -22.32 0.16 25.08
C PRO A 333 -20.80 -0.02 25.07
N ALA A 334 -20.30 -1.20 24.69
CA ALA A 334 -18.87 -1.46 24.61
C ALA A 334 -18.24 -0.71 23.42
N LEU A 335 -18.91 -0.72 22.26
CA LEU A 335 -18.46 -0.02 21.06
C LEU A 335 -18.51 1.50 21.21
N GLN A 336 -19.56 2.05 21.84
CA GLN A 336 -19.63 3.47 22.18
C GLN A 336 -18.48 3.87 23.13
N SER A 337 -18.20 3.06 24.15
CA SER A 337 -17.06 3.30 25.04
C SER A 337 -15.73 3.26 24.30
N LEU A 338 -15.56 2.33 23.36
CA LEU A 338 -14.36 2.25 22.52
C LEU A 338 -14.15 3.55 21.74
N VAL A 339 -15.17 4.00 20.99
CA VAL A 339 -15.10 5.26 20.22
C VAL A 339 -14.79 6.45 21.13
N SER A 340 -15.52 6.61 22.24
CA SER A 340 -15.28 7.74 23.15
C SER A 340 -13.86 7.80 23.70
N HIS A 341 -13.23 6.66 24.01
CA HIS A 341 -11.88 6.66 24.55
C HIS A 341 -10.80 6.77 23.46
N ILE A 342 -11.04 6.24 22.25
CA ILE A 342 -10.18 6.54 21.10
C ILE A 342 -10.19 8.05 20.83
N LEU A 343 -11.37 8.68 20.85
CA LEU A 343 -11.49 10.14 20.68
C LEU A 343 -10.74 10.91 21.77
N GLN A 344 -10.86 10.50 23.04
CA GLN A 344 -10.06 11.11 24.11
C GLN A 344 -8.54 10.96 23.88
N LYS A 345 -8.09 9.82 23.35
CA LYS A 345 -6.67 9.57 23.06
C LYS A 345 -6.16 10.33 21.83
N LEU A 346 -7.06 10.69 20.92
CA LEU A 346 -6.79 11.52 19.72
C LEU A 346 -6.77 13.02 20.02
N GLN A 347 -7.49 13.46 21.06
CA GLN A 347 -7.63 14.88 21.37
C GLN A 347 -6.44 15.42 22.18
N PHE A 348 -5.79 16.46 21.66
CA PHE A 348 -4.78 17.26 22.34
C PHE A 348 -5.31 17.84 23.66
N ARG A 349 -6.61 18.13 23.78
CA ARG A 349 -7.21 18.55 25.07
C ARG A 349 -6.94 17.56 26.22
N TYR A 350 -6.85 16.27 25.93
CA TYR A 350 -6.68 15.21 26.93
C TYR A 350 -5.29 14.58 26.93
N ASN A 351 -4.64 14.48 25.77
CA ASN A 351 -3.40 13.73 25.60
C ASN A 351 -2.23 14.53 24.99
N GLN A 352 -2.22 15.86 25.17
CA GLN A 352 -1.25 16.77 24.55
C GLN A 352 0.20 16.27 24.60
N SER A 353 0.69 15.84 25.78
CA SER A 353 2.09 15.47 25.95
C SER A 353 2.53 14.27 25.11
N GLN A 354 1.65 13.28 24.91
CA GLN A 354 1.99 12.11 24.08
C GLN A 354 1.87 12.44 22.59
N LEU A 355 0.92 13.31 22.22
CA LEU A 355 0.68 13.65 20.82
C LEU A 355 1.72 14.62 20.25
N GLU A 356 2.31 15.48 21.10
CA GLU A 356 3.43 16.35 20.73
C GLU A 356 4.77 15.60 20.59
N GLU A 357 4.87 14.38 21.12
CA GLU A 357 6.06 13.52 20.98
C GLU A 357 6.09 12.78 19.63
N LEU A 358 4.95 12.67 18.95
CA LEU A 358 4.83 12.01 17.65
C LEU A 358 5.44 12.87 16.55
N ASP A 359 6.24 12.27 15.69
CA ASP A 359 6.85 13.00 14.57
C ASP A 359 5.82 13.37 13.50
N ASP A 360 5.82 14.64 13.08
CA ASP A 360 4.94 15.22 12.04
C ASP A 360 5.76 15.81 10.86
N GLU A 361 7.07 15.49 10.78
CA GLU A 361 7.97 16.00 9.74
C GLU A 361 8.61 14.93 8.85
N SER A 362 9.07 13.80 9.42
CA SER A 362 9.71 12.75 8.63
C SER A 362 8.69 11.77 8.06
N LEU A 363 8.91 11.38 6.81
CA LEU A 363 8.09 10.40 6.11
C LEU A 363 8.73 9.02 6.22
N ASP A 364 7.93 8.01 6.53
CA ASP A 364 8.32 6.61 6.56
C ASP A 364 8.34 5.97 5.14
N ASP A 365 8.56 4.65 5.08
CA ASP A 365 8.56 3.88 3.82
C ASP A 365 7.21 3.93 3.09
N ASP A 366 6.10 4.20 3.80
CA ASP A 366 4.74 4.36 3.27
C ASP A 366 4.43 5.82 2.88
N SER A 367 5.41 6.73 3.00
CA SER A 367 5.24 8.17 2.79
C SER A 367 4.21 8.81 3.72
N GLU A 368 4.08 8.30 4.95
CA GLU A 368 3.27 8.88 6.03
C GLU A 368 4.16 9.33 7.20
N THR A 369 3.73 10.34 7.96
CA THR A 369 4.39 10.71 9.25
C THR A 369 3.93 9.79 10.37
N GLU A 370 4.68 9.72 11.47
CA GLU A 370 4.28 8.95 12.66
C GLU A 370 2.92 9.43 13.21
N TRP A 371 2.71 10.75 13.25
CA TRP A 371 1.42 11.36 13.59
C TRP A 371 0.30 10.90 12.65
N GLN A 372 0.54 10.91 11.33
CA GLN A 372 -0.46 10.46 10.34
C GLN A 372 -0.79 8.98 10.49
N HIS A 373 0.21 8.14 10.73
CA HIS A 373 0.02 6.72 11.00
C HIS A 373 -0.85 6.51 12.25
N TYR A 374 -0.51 7.17 13.37
CA TYR A 374 -1.28 7.09 14.62
C TYR A 374 -2.75 7.50 14.42
N LEU A 375 -2.97 8.62 13.73
CA LEU A 375 -4.29 9.14 13.43
C LEU A 375 -5.08 8.16 12.53
N ARG A 376 -4.44 7.62 11.48
CA ARG A 376 -5.09 6.68 10.55
C ARG A 376 -5.57 5.42 11.25
N GLN A 377 -4.75 4.82 12.10
CA GLN A 377 -5.08 3.61 12.87
C GLN A 377 -6.29 3.83 13.78
N CYS A 378 -6.32 4.93 14.52
CA CYS A 378 -7.44 5.27 15.39
C CYS A 378 -8.74 5.51 14.61
N LEU A 379 -8.65 6.29 13.53
CA LEU A 379 -9.79 6.64 12.70
C LEU A 379 -10.35 5.43 11.92
N GLU A 380 -9.53 4.42 11.60
CA GLU A 380 -10.00 3.20 10.93
C GLU A 380 -10.89 2.37 11.84
N VAL A 381 -10.51 2.22 13.11
CA VAL A 381 -11.36 1.57 14.12
C VAL A 381 -12.67 2.34 14.32
N ILE A 382 -12.62 3.68 14.39
CA ILE A 382 -13.84 4.50 14.49
C ILE A 382 -14.74 4.31 13.26
N ALA A 383 -14.18 4.28 12.05
CA ALA A 383 -14.93 4.05 10.82
C ALA A 383 -15.61 2.68 10.80
N LYS A 384 -14.89 1.60 11.14
CA LYS A 384 -15.46 0.25 11.26
C LYS A 384 -16.55 0.15 12.32
N VAL A 385 -16.42 0.86 13.45
CA VAL A 385 -17.52 0.97 14.42
C VAL A 385 -18.69 1.76 13.83
N GLY A 386 -18.43 2.79 13.03
CA GLY A 386 -19.43 3.55 12.27
C GLY A 386 -20.26 2.70 11.30
N GLU A 387 -19.67 1.68 10.68
CA GLU A 387 -20.39 0.76 9.79
C GLU A 387 -21.46 -0.06 10.54
N ILE A 388 -21.18 -0.39 11.81
CA ILE A 388 -22.07 -1.16 12.68
C ILE A 388 -23.07 -0.25 13.42
N LEU A 389 -22.59 0.86 13.98
CA LEU A 389 -23.32 1.84 14.81
C LEU A 389 -23.26 3.25 14.18
N SER A 390 -23.90 3.41 13.04
CA SER A 390 -23.75 4.63 12.23
C SER A 390 -24.26 5.89 12.92
N GLN A 391 -25.42 5.83 13.58
CA GLN A 391 -26.04 7.03 14.15
C GLN A 391 -25.35 7.46 15.45
N GLU A 392 -25.01 6.50 16.31
CA GLU A 392 -24.37 6.78 17.58
C GLU A 392 -22.93 7.28 17.42
N THR A 393 -22.16 6.67 16.51
CA THR A 393 -20.81 7.12 16.20
C THR A 393 -20.84 8.53 15.61
N PHE A 394 -21.80 8.80 14.71
CA PHE A 394 -21.99 10.15 14.15
C PHE A 394 -22.33 11.19 15.21
N GLN A 395 -23.26 10.89 16.13
CA GLN A 395 -23.64 11.82 17.20
C GLN A 395 -22.44 12.18 18.09
N LEU A 396 -21.64 11.18 18.50
CA LEU A 396 -20.44 11.41 19.31
C LEU A 396 -19.43 12.34 18.61
N LEU A 397 -19.24 12.20 17.30
CA LEU A 397 -18.34 13.04 16.52
C LEU A 397 -18.92 14.43 16.25
N ASN A 398 -20.20 14.50 15.89
CA ASN A 398 -20.89 15.72 15.53
C ASN A 398 -21.05 16.68 16.73
N ASP A 399 -21.32 16.15 17.93
CA ASP A 399 -21.43 16.97 19.14
C ASP A 399 -20.11 17.69 19.45
N LEU A 400 -18.97 16.98 19.34
CA LEU A 400 -17.64 17.56 19.53
C LEU A 400 -17.28 18.54 18.41
N PHE A 401 -17.59 18.17 17.16
CA PHE A 401 -17.36 19.02 16.00
C PHE A 401 -18.12 20.35 16.11
N GLN A 402 -19.37 20.33 16.57
CA GLN A 402 -20.16 21.56 16.78
C GLN A 402 -19.52 22.47 17.82
N GLU A 403 -19.11 21.95 18.98
CA GLU A 403 -18.45 22.73 20.03
C GLU A 403 -17.21 23.46 19.50
N TYR A 404 -16.31 22.75 18.82
CA TYR A 404 -15.06 23.34 18.32
C TYR A 404 -15.27 24.26 17.13
N THR A 405 -16.22 23.95 16.25
CA THR A 405 -16.56 24.80 15.12
C THR A 405 -17.13 26.15 15.58
N GLU A 406 -17.91 26.18 16.66
CA GLU A 406 -18.43 27.44 17.22
C GLU A 406 -17.31 28.35 17.71
N VAL A 407 -16.29 27.78 18.35
CA VAL A 407 -15.10 28.51 18.77
C VAL A 407 -14.35 29.04 17.54
N TYR A 408 -14.16 28.20 16.52
CA TYR A 408 -13.45 28.57 15.29
C TYR A 408 -14.14 29.71 14.53
N LEU A 409 -15.45 29.62 14.29
CA LEU A 409 -16.23 30.67 13.62
C LEU A 409 -16.33 31.93 14.47
N GLY A 410 -16.31 31.80 15.80
CA GLY A 410 -16.30 32.92 16.75
C GLY A 410 -15.01 33.75 16.74
N LEU A 411 -13.94 33.27 16.09
CA LEU A 411 -12.65 33.97 16.05
C LEU A 411 -12.73 35.33 15.34
N GLU A 412 -13.74 35.60 14.52
CA GLU A 412 -13.89 36.86 13.78
C GLU A 412 -13.84 38.09 14.71
N GLN A 413 -14.41 37.96 15.91
CA GLN A 413 -14.44 39.03 16.93
C GLN A 413 -13.03 39.39 17.44
N TYR A 414 -12.07 38.49 17.26
CA TYR A 414 -10.70 38.62 17.73
C TYR A 414 -9.71 38.90 16.59
N VAL A 415 -10.18 39.00 15.33
CA VAL A 415 -9.34 39.33 14.17
C VAL A 415 -9.50 40.82 13.83
N VAL A 416 -8.47 41.62 14.10
CA VAL A 416 -8.47 43.06 13.82
C VAL A 416 -7.59 43.37 12.61
N PRO A 417 -8.01 44.26 11.68
CA PRO A 417 -7.15 44.69 10.57
C PRO A 417 -5.92 45.47 11.08
N ASN A 418 -4.72 44.99 10.73
CA ASN A 418 -3.44 45.55 11.16
C ASN A 418 -2.75 46.30 9.99
N GLY A 419 -3.38 47.38 9.52
CA GLY A 419 -2.79 48.27 8.51
C GLY A 419 -2.27 47.56 7.26
N ALA A 420 -1.07 47.95 6.79
CA ALA A 420 -0.42 47.39 5.59
C ALA A 420 0.20 45.98 5.78
N HIS A 421 0.12 45.39 6.98
CA HIS A 421 0.75 44.10 7.33
C HIS A 421 -0.27 42.97 7.56
N GLY A 422 -1.48 43.09 7.02
CA GLY A 422 -2.49 42.03 7.06
C GLY A 422 -3.41 42.11 8.29
N ARG A 423 -3.94 40.97 8.73
CA ARG A 423 -4.86 40.86 9.88
C ARG A 423 -4.09 40.35 11.11
N LYS A 424 -4.48 40.77 12.31
CA LYS A 424 -3.83 40.36 13.57
C LYS A 424 -4.83 39.75 14.53
N LEU A 425 -4.46 38.62 15.13
CA LEU A 425 -5.22 38.00 16.21
C LEU A 425 -4.94 38.74 17.53
N THR A 426 -5.99 39.14 18.24
CA THR A 426 -5.90 39.87 19.52
C THR A 426 -5.74 38.96 20.74
N ILE A 427 -5.78 37.64 20.55
CA ILE A 427 -5.49 36.65 21.59
C ILE A 427 -3.99 36.66 21.83
N THR A 428 -3.59 37.14 23.01
CA THR A 428 -2.19 37.38 23.38
C THR A 428 -1.75 36.62 24.62
N ALA A 429 -2.70 36.05 25.37
CA ALA A 429 -2.40 35.25 26.55
C ALA A 429 -1.95 33.83 26.15
N GLU A 430 -0.79 33.40 26.67
CA GLU A 430 -0.17 32.11 26.34
C GLU A 430 -1.09 30.91 26.59
N ASN A 431 -1.83 30.92 27.70
CA ASN A 431 -2.81 29.86 28.02
C ASN A 431 -3.98 29.80 27.02
N GLU A 432 -4.42 30.95 26.51
CA GLU A 432 -5.49 31.02 25.52
C GLU A 432 -4.99 30.59 24.14
N CYS A 433 -3.76 30.96 23.78
CA CYS A 433 -3.10 30.46 22.58
C CYS A 433 -2.90 28.94 22.61
N ARG A 434 -2.45 28.38 23.75
CA ARG A 434 -2.31 26.92 23.91
C ARG A 434 -3.65 26.21 23.82
N ARG A 435 -4.70 26.74 24.45
CA ARG A 435 -6.05 26.19 24.35
C ARG A 435 -6.57 26.25 22.91
N LEU A 436 -6.33 27.35 22.19
CA LEU A 436 -6.70 27.50 20.79
C LEU A 436 -5.97 26.49 19.91
N HIS A 437 -4.66 26.32 20.10
CA HIS A 437 -3.85 25.30 19.40
C HIS A 437 -4.46 23.90 19.55
N CYS A 438 -4.75 23.46 20.78
CA CYS A 438 -5.41 22.17 21.03
C CYS A 438 -6.75 22.06 20.29
N ILE A 439 -7.60 23.09 20.35
CA ILE A 439 -8.92 23.08 19.70
C ILE A 439 -8.79 22.97 18.17
N LEU A 440 -7.82 23.66 17.56
CA LEU A 440 -7.64 23.62 16.10
C LEU A 440 -7.14 22.25 15.63
N ARG A 441 -6.17 21.65 16.34
CA ARG A 441 -5.68 20.29 16.04
C ARG A 441 -6.74 19.22 16.29
N ASP A 442 -7.56 19.39 17.33
CA ASP A 442 -8.69 18.50 17.61
C ASP A 442 -9.76 18.62 16.52
N LEU A 443 -10.04 19.85 16.05
CA LEU A 443 -11.01 20.11 14.99
C LEU A 443 -10.56 19.48 13.67
N SER A 444 -9.30 19.61 13.26
CA SER A 444 -8.82 18.98 12.02
C SER A 444 -8.92 17.45 12.09
N SER A 445 -8.53 16.84 13.21
CA SER A 445 -8.65 15.39 13.43
C SER A 445 -10.11 14.91 13.36
N LEU A 446 -11.05 15.68 13.91
CA LEU A 446 -12.48 15.39 13.88
C LEU A 446 -13.09 15.56 12.48
N GLU A 447 -12.68 16.59 11.73
CA GLU A 447 -13.09 16.76 10.34
C GLU A 447 -12.67 15.55 9.50
N GLN A 448 -11.47 15.03 9.69
CA GLN A 448 -11.02 13.79 9.04
C GLN A 448 -11.86 12.56 9.43
N ALA A 449 -12.21 12.43 10.71
CA ALA A 449 -13.11 11.38 11.19
C ALA A 449 -14.49 11.44 10.50
N LEU A 450 -15.07 12.64 10.40
CA LEU A 450 -16.36 12.88 9.75
C LEU A 450 -16.30 12.61 8.25
N GLY A 451 -15.18 12.91 7.59
CA GLY A 451 -14.94 12.59 6.19
C GLY A 451 -15.03 11.09 5.89
N ARG A 452 -14.50 10.23 6.78
CA ARG A 452 -14.61 8.77 6.64
C ARG A 452 -16.04 8.25 6.81
N MET A 453 -16.93 9.01 7.43
CA MET A 453 -18.34 8.64 7.57
C MET A 453 -19.18 8.96 6.32
N ALA A 454 -18.64 9.65 5.31
CA ALA A 454 -19.42 10.13 4.16
C ALA A 454 -20.22 9.02 3.43
N GLU A 455 -19.66 7.81 3.30
CA GLU A 455 -20.33 6.67 2.63
C GLU A 455 -21.62 6.23 3.35
N HIS A 456 -21.72 6.46 4.65
CA HIS A 456 -22.88 6.06 5.47
C HIS A 456 -24.13 6.90 5.17
N PHE A 457 -23.95 8.08 4.59
CA PHE A 457 -25.03 9.00 4.24
C PHE A 457 -25.59 8.78 2.83
N ILE A 458 -25.04 7.82 2.08
CA ILE A 458 -25.37 7.56 0.66
C ILE A 458 -26.30 6.33 0.55
N GLY A 459 -27.00 6.18 -0.59
CA GLY A 459 -27.79 5.00 -0.90
C GLY A 459 -29.13 4.95 -0.15
N ASP A 460 -29.51 3.76 0.36
CA ASP A 460 -30.82 3.52 1.00
C ASP A 460 -31.01 4.29 2.32
N ARG A 461 -29.92 4.70 2.96
CA ARG A 461 -29.92 5.49 4.21
C ARG A 461 -29.99 7.00 3.99
N PHE A 462 -29.88 7.46 2.73
CA PHE A 462 -29.84 8.89 2.38
C PHE A 462 -31.04 9.66 2.92
N ILE A 463 -32.27 9.17 2.72
CA ILE A 463 -33.48 9.89 3.15
C ILE A 463 -33.57 9.98 4.68
N LYS A 464 -33.18 8.91 5.38
CA LYS A 464 -33.27 8.84 6.86
C LYS A 464 -32.29 9.81 7.52
N ASN A 465 -31.07 9.90 6.98
CA ASN A 465 -29.99 10.70 7.58
C ASN A 465 -29.77 12.04 6.84
N PHE A 466 -30.70 12.44 5.98
CA PHE A 466 -30.56 13.63 5.13
C PHE A 466 -30.34 14.90 5.95
N THR A 467 -31.15 15.11 7.00
CA THR A 467 -31.08 16.32 7.83
C THR A 467 -29.73 16.45 8.55
N ASP A 468 -29.21 15.33 9.06
CA ASP A 468 -27.92 15.30 9.76
C ASP A 468 -26.77 15.60 8.80
N ALA A 469 -26.77 14.99 7.61
CA ALA A 469 -25.79 15.26 6.57
C ALA A 469 -25.88 16.69 6.02
N ASP A 470 -27.08 17.21 5.79
CA ASP A 470 -27.32 18.58 5.29
C ASP A 470 -26.78 19.62 6.28
N ASN A 471 -27.09 19.47 7.58
CA ASN A 471 -26.57 20.35 8.62
C ASN A 471 -25.03 20.32 8.69
N LEU A 472 -24.44 19.12 8.63
CA LEU A 472 -22.98 18.95 8.63
C LEU A 472 -22.33 19.62 7.42
N VAL A 473 -22.81 19.33 6.22
CA VAL A 473 -22.25 19.87 4.97
C VAL A 473 -22.42 21.39 4.93
N GLN A 474 -23.57 21.94 5.32
CA GLN A 474 -23.76 23.39 5.41
C GLN A 474 -22.76 24.05 6.36
N ARG A 475 -22.49 23.43 7.52
CA ARG A 475 -21.51 23.93 8.49
C ARG A 475 -20.09 23.87 7.94
N LEU A 476 -19.71 22.79 7.27
CA LEU A 476 -18.39 22.66 6.61
C LEU A 476 -18.21 23.68 5.48
N VAL A 477 -19.24 23.89 4.64
CA VAL A 477 -19.22 24.93 3.59
C VAL A 477 -19.04 26.32 4.22
N HIS A 478 -19.72 26.58 5.34
CA HIS A 478 -19.55 27.83 6.08
C HIS A 478 -18.13 27.98 6.65
N CYS A 479 -17.52 26.91 7.16
CA CYS A 479 -16.13 26.92 7.64
C CYS A 479 -15.13 27.24 6.53
N VAL A 480 -15.32 26.67 5.33
CA VAL A 480 -14.46 26.97 4.16
C VAL A 480 -14.67 28.41 3.67
N ALA A 481 -15.92 28.86 3.55
CA ALA A 481 -16.22 30.24 3.14
C ALA A 481 -15.68 31.26 4.15
N TYR A 482 -15.80 30.96 5.44
CA TYR A 482 -15.23 31.76 6.52
C TYR A 482 -13.70 31.78 6.42
N SER A 483 -13.04 30.62 6.36
CA SER A 483 -11.57 30.53 6.31
C SER A 483 -10.99 31.26 5.08
N GLY A 484 -11.66 31.16 3.94
CA GLY A 484 -11.29 31.84 2.69
C GLY A 484 -11.48 33.37 2.74
N SER A 485 -12.60 33.85 3.29
CA SER A 485 -12.90 35.28 3.40
C SER A 485 -12.14 35.98 4.54
N ALA A 486 -12.00 35.28 5.66
CA ALA A 486 -11.22 35.68 6.83
C ALA A 486 -9.71 35.59 6.58
N LYS A 487 -9.28 34.83 5.56
CA LYS A 487 -7.87 34.56 5.23
C LYS A 487 -7.05 34.21 6.48
N LEU A 488 -7.56 33.28 7.29
CA LEU A 488 -6.98 32.97 8.61
C LEU A 488 -5.52 32.50 8.52
N TYR A 489 -5.13 31.92 7.39
CA TYR A 489 -3.76 31.52 7.08
C TYR A 489 -2.77 32.70 6.90
N GLU A 490 -3.25 33.93 6.70
CA GLU A 490 -2.46 35.17 6.63
C GLU A 490 -2.48 35.96 7.96
N VAL A 491 -3.14 35.47 9.01
CA VAL A 491 -3.30 36.20 10.28
C VAL A 491 -2.00 36.15 11.09
N SER A 492 -1.47 37.34 11.40
CA SER A 492 -0.33 37.51 12.31
C SER A 492 -0.73 37.25 13.77
N SER A 493 0.01 36.39 14.46
CA SER A 493 -0.18 36.04 15.88
C SER A 493 1.16 36.12 16.63
N ILE A 494 1.13 36.24 17.96
CA ILE A 494 2.33 36.20 18.81
C ILE A 494 3.00 34.81 18.75
N ALA A 495 2.21 33.74 18.60
CA ALA A 495 2.66 32.36 18.42
C ALA A 495 2.48 31.91 16.96
N GLN A 496 2.99 32.71 16.01
CA GLN A 496 2.79 32.47 14.57
C GLN A 496 3.31 31.10 14.12
N THR A 497 4.42 30.62 14.67
CA THR A 497 5.02 29.32 14.31
C THR A 497 4.14 28.12 14.67
N VAL A 498 3.22 28.27 15.63
CA VAL A 498 2.34 27.19 16.11
C VAL A 498 0.93 27.33 15.53
N LEU A 499 0.34 28.52 15.58
CA LEU A 499 -1.06 28.70 15.17
C LEU A 499 -1.25 28.79 13.65
N GLN A 500 -0.24 29.28 12.91
CA GLN A 500 -0.33 29.36 11.46
C GLN A 500 -0.51 27.98 10.80
N PRO A 501 0.30 26.94 11.13
CA PRO A 501 0.07 25.61 10.57
C PRO A 501 -1.28 25.02 10.99
N ASP A 502 -1.77 25.27 12.21
CA ASP A 502 -3.09 24.81 12.64
C ASP A 502 -4.24 25.40 11.79
N PHE A 503 -4.20 26.70 11.50
CA PHE A 503 -5.19 27.36 10.64
C PHE A 503 -5.14 26.81 9.21
N ILE A 504 -3.95 26.47 8.72
CA ILE A 504 -3.76 25.85 7.40
C ILE A 504 -4.37 24.46 7.40
N GLU A 505 -4.13 23.67 8.45
CA GLU A 505 -4.58 22.29 8.58
C GLU A 505 -6.11 22.20 8.69
N VAL A 506 -6.75 23.01 9.54
CA VAL A 506 -8.22 23.07 9.64
C VAL A 506 -8.86 23.43 8.30
N HIS A 507 -8.32 24.43 7.59
CA HIS A 507 -8.89 24.79 6.29
C HIS A 507 -8.68 23.68 5.24
N ALA A 508 -7.47 23.10 5.17
CA ALA A 508 -7.17 22.01 4.24
C ALA A 508 -8.05 20.78 4.52
N GLN A 509 -8.30 20.46 5.78
CA GLN A 509 -9.07 19.31 6.20
C GLN A 509 -10.58 19.52 6.04
N ALA A 510 -11.11 20.74 6.25
CA ALA A 510 -12.49 21.06 5.92
C ALA A 510 -12.78 20.87 4.41
N LEU A 511 -11.85 21.29 3.55
CA LEU A 511 -11.92 21.06 2.10
C LEU A 511 -11.86 19.57 1.74
N ALA A 512 -10.95 18.81 2.36
CA ALA A 512 -10.82 17.37 2.17
C ALA A 512 -12.06 16.59 2.64
N THR A 513 -12.68 17.05 3.73
CA THR A 513 -13.92 16.48 4.27
C THR A 513 -15.07 16.72 3.30
N LEU A 514 -15.23 17.94 2.77
CA LEU A 514 -16.24 18.24 1.74
C LEU A 514 -16.04 17.42 0.47
N LYS A 515 -14.79 17.11 0.10
CA LYS A 515 -14.47 16.22 -1.03
C LYS A 515 -15.05 14.82 -0.79
N ALA A 516 -14.93 14.27 0.42
CA ALA A 516 -15.51 12.96 0.76
C ALA A 516 -17.05 12.95 0.59
N PHE A 517 -17.72 14.07 0.86
CA PHE A 517 -19.16 14.23 0.64
C PHE A 517 -19.58 14.49 -0.83
N ALA A 518 -18.67 14.43 -1.81
CA ALA A 518 -19.00 14.70 -3.21
C ALA A 518 -20.05 13.73 -3.79
N HIS A 519 -20.02 12.45 -3.42
CA HIS A 519 -21.03 11.48 -3.86
C HIS A 519 -22.40 11.75 -3.20
N TRP A 520 -22.42 12.16 -1.92
CA TRP A 520 -23.64 12.61 -1.25
C TRP A 520 -24.23 13.85 -1.93
N LEU A 521 -23.40 14.84 -2.30
CA LEU A 521 -23.82 16.02 -3.06
C LEU A 521 -24.41 15.64 -4.44
N SER A 522 -23.86 14.63 -5.10
CA SER A 522 -24.38 14.11 -6.37
C SER A 522 -25.76 13.46 -6.19
N GLN A 523 -25.95 12.66 -5.14
CA GLN A 523 -27.27 12.11 -4.79
C GLN A 523 -28.27 13.21 -4.39
N TYR A 524 -27.83 14.23 -3.64
CA TYR A 524 -28.67 15.36 -3.28
C TYR A 524 -29.09 16.18 -4.51
N HIS A 525 -28.18 16.39 -5.47
CA HIS A 525 -28.51 17.01 -6.75
C HIS A 525 -29.62 16.23 -7.49
N SER A 526 -29.45 14.91 -7.63
CA SER A 526 -30.44 14.00 -8.24
C SER A 526 -31.81 14.08 -7.58
N GLU A 527 -31.87 14.01 -6.24
CA GLU A 527 -33.13 14.07 -5.50
C GLU A 527 -33.76 15.49 -5.52
N SER A 528 -32.95 16.55 -5.52
CA SER A 528 -33.44 17.93 -5.60
C SER A 528 -34.18 18.23 -6.91
N GLN A 529 -33.74 17.60 -8.01
CA GLN A 529 -34.39 17.69 -9.32
C GLN A 529 -35.74 16.97 -9.33
N LYS A 530 -35.89 15.87 -8.57
CA LYS A 530 -37.15 15.12 -8.44
C LYS A 530 -38.18 15.83 -7.57
N ILE A 531 -37.74 16.53 -6.51
CA ILE A 531 -38.60 17.08 -5.44
C ILE A 531 -39.02 18.55 -5.68
N SER A 532 -38.65 19.18 -6.81
CA SER A 532 -38.96 20.59 -7.12
C SER A 532 -38.45 21.62 -6.08
N GLN A 533 -37.39 21.30 -5.32
CA GLN A 533 -36.65 22.27 -4.49
C GLN A 533 -35.19 22.47 -4.96
N PRO A 534 -34.94 22.83 -6.24
CA PRO A 534 -33.57 22.97 -6.77
C PRO A 534 -32.80 24.13 -6.11
N LEU A 535 -33.52 25.15 -5.62
CA LEU A 535 -32.93 26.42 -5.20
C LEU A 535 -31.99 26.27 -3.99
N LYS A 536 -32.33 25.41 -3.01
CA LYS A 536 -31.50 25.19 -1.82
C LYS A 536 -30.15 24.56 -2.19
N PHE A 537 -30.20 23.52 -3.02
CA PHE A 537 -28.99 22.88 -3.54
C PHE A 537 -28.16 23.85 -4.39
N THR A 538 -28.79 24.61 -5.28
CA THR A 538 -28.10 25.59 -6.12
C THR A 538 -27.37 26.64 -5.29
N ILE A 539 -27.97 27.14 -4.21
CA ILE A 539 -27.32 28.10 -3.30
C ILE A 539 -26.13 27.46 -2.58
N LEU A 540 -26.31 26.28 -2.00
CA LEU A 540 -25.25 25.56 -1.29
C LEU A 540 -24.05 25.28 -2.20
N PHE A 541 -24.31 24.71 -3.39
CA PHE A 541 -23.29 24.35 -4.35
C PHE A 541 -22.60 25.58 -4.95
N SER A 542 -23.34 26.64 -5.25
CA SER A 542 -22.75 27.90 -5.74
C SER A 542 -21.83 28.52 -4.70
N THR A 543 -22.25 28.53 -3.43
CA THR A 543 -21.44 29.03 -2.31
C THR A 543 -20.14 28.22 -2.16
N LEU A 544 -20.23 26.89 -2.27
CA LEU A 544 -19.07 26.00 -2.20
C LEU A 544 -18.06 26.29 -3.33
N VAL A 545 -18.53 26.42 -4.57
CA VAL A 545 -17.68 26.75 -5.71
C VAL A 545 -17.08 28.15 -5.56
N GLU A 546 -17.88 29.16 -5.19
CA GLU A 546 -17.42 30.53 -4.97
C GLU A 546 -16.41 30.66 -3.82
N ALA A 547 -16.51 29.82 -2.79
CA ALA A 547 -15.54 29.76 -1.70
C ALA A 547 -14.23 29.07 -2.11
N THR A 548 -14.29 28.08 -3.01
CA THR A 548 -13.12 27.29 -3.43
C THR A 548 -12.28 28.02 -4.49
N LEU A 549 -12.91 28.70 -5.46
CA LEU A 549 -12.21 29.31 -6.60
C LEU A 549 -11.16 30.38 -6.23
N PRO A 550 -11.35 31.25 -5.21
CA PRO A 550 -10.34 32.22 -4.79
C PRO A 550 -9.05 31.59 -4.25
N LEU A 551 -9.07 30.29 -3.93
CA LEU A 551 -7.93 29.58 -3.33
C LEU A 551 -6.80 29.27 -4.33
N PHE A 552 -7.03 29.45 -5.64
CA PHE A 552 -6.03 29.17 -6.68
C PHE A 552 -5.15 30.40 -7.02
N ARG A 553 -4.61 31.08 -6.00
CA ARG A 553 -3.76 32.29 -6.15
C ARG A 553 -2.38 32.08 -5.53
N LYS A 554 -1.37 32.79 -6.06
CA LYS A 554 0.07 32.64 -5.72
C LYS A 554 0.46 32.79 -4.23
N GLN A 555 -0.41 33.32 -3.36
CA GLN A 555 -0.09 33.65 -1.97
C GLN A 555 -0.65 32.63 -0.96
N ILE A 556 -1.20 31.53 -1.43
CA ILE A 556 -1.95 30.58 -0.59
C ILE A 556 -1.06 29.36 -0.30
N PRO A 557 -1.04 28.85 0.94
CA PRO A 557 -0.29 27.66 1.33
C PRO A 557 -0.60 26.44 0.45
N GLU A 558 0.43 25.68 0.08
CA GLU A 558 0.36 24.54 -0.84
C GLU A 558 -0.68 23.48 -0.41
N LYS A 559 -0.71 23.11 0.87
CA LYS A 559 -1.69 22.18 1.44
C LYS A 559 -3.15 22.58 1.13
N ILE A 560 -3.49 23.86 1.27
CA ILE A 560 -4.84 24.37 1.01
C ILE A 560 -5.14 24.32 -0.49
N VAL A 561 -4.18 24.72 -1.33
CA VAL A 561 -4.33 24.72 -2.78
C VAL A 561 -4.55 23.28 -3.30
N GLN A 562 -3.83 22.30 -2.76
CA GLN A 562 -3.98 20.89 -3.10
C GLN A 562 -5.35 20.35 -2.69
N SER A 563 -5.78 20.55 -1.45
CA SER A 563 -7.11 20.13 -0.98
C SER A 563 -8.24 20.79 -1.77
N ALA A 564 -8.09 22.08 -2.11
CA ALA A 564 -9.04 22.82 -2.94
C ALA A 564 -9.10 22.25 -4.36
N ALA A 565 -7.96 21.90 -4.96
CA ALA A 565 -7.89 21.31 -6.30
C ALA A 565 -8.58 19.93 -6.34
N HIS A 566 -8.35 19.08 -5.32
CA HIS A 566 -9.04 17.79 -5.19
C HIS A 566 -10.55 17.96 -5.01
N LEU A 567 -10.99 18.89 -4.16
CA LEU A 567 -12.41 19.18 -4.00
C LEU A 567 -13.02 19.65 -5.32
N LEU A 568 -12.39 20.59 -6.02
CA LEU A 568 -12.88 21.09 -7.30
C LEU A 568 -12.98 19.96 -8.33
N LEU A 569 -11.98 19.09 -8.42
CA LEU A 569 -12.02 17.90 -9.28
C LEU A 569 -13.21 17.01 -8.94
N SER A 570 -13.41 16.67 -7.67
CA SER A 570 -14.55 15.85 -7.24
C SER A 570 -15.88 16.51 -7.59
N LEU A 571 -16.07 17.80 -7.32
CA LEU A 571 -17.33 18.52 -7.65
C LEU A 571 -17.61 18.55 -9.15
N MET A 572 -16.56 18.79 -9.96
CA MET A 572 -16.64 18.92 -11.42
C MET A 572 -16.79 17.57 -12.15
N VAL A 573 -16.39 16.46 -11.53
CA VAL A 573 -16.48 15.11 -12.12
C VAL A 573 -17.67 14.32 -11.60
N THR A 574 -18.02 14.40 -10.31
CA THR A 574 -19.09 13.55 -9.73
C THR A 574 -20.47 14.22 -9.74
N VAL A 575 -20.57 15.50 -9.40
CA VAL A 575 -21.86 16.21 -9.23
C VAL A 575 -22.35 16.82 -10.56
N ARG A 576 -21.44 17.47 -11.31
CA ARG A 576 -21.65 17.97 -12.69
C ARG A 576 -22.99 18.71 -12.95
N PRO A 577 -23.40 19.74 -12.17
CA PRO A 577 -24.58 20.52 -12.51
C PRO A 577 -24.39 21.33 -13.80
N SER A 578 -25.43 21.41 -14.64
CA SER A 578 -25.37 22.07 -15.96
C SER A 578 -25.22 23.60 -15.89
N TYR A 579 -25.68 24.23 -14.80
CA TYR A 579 -25.62 25.69 -14.62
C TYR A 579 -24.22 26.22 -14.27
N LEU A 580 -23.23 25.36 -13.97
CA LEU A 580 -21.87 25.80 -13.63
C LEU A 580 -21.21 26.62 -14.74
N LEU A 581 -21.48 26.31 -16.02
CA LEU A 581 -20.96 27.11 -17.15
C LEU A 581 -21.51 28.55 -17.16
N GLN A 582 -22.64 28.80 -16.51
CA GLN A 582 -23.27 30.11 -16.45
C GLN A 582 -22.68 30.97 -15.32
N MET A 583 -21.95 30.36 -14.38
CA MET A 583 -21.34 31.09 -13.27
C MET A 583 -20.15 31.92 -13.75
N THR A 584 -20.17 33.22 -13.47
CA THR A 584 -19.08 34.15 -13.84
C THR A 584 -17.75 33.74 -13.19
N ALA A 585 -17.79 33.22 -11.96
CA ALA A 585 -16.59 32.76 -11.26
C ALA A 585 -15.86 31.62 -12.00
N VAL A 586 -16.62 30.67 -12.56
CA VAL A 586 -16.07 29.55 -13.34
C VAL A 586 -15.51 30.05 -14.68
N HIS A 587 -16.22 30.96 -15.37
CA HIS A 587 -15.71 31.55 -16.61
C HIS A 587 -14.39 32.33 -16.39
N ASN A 588 -14.30 33.07 -15.29
CA ASN A 588 -13.07 33.75 -14.89
C ASN A 588 -11.92 32.76 -14.63
N LEU A 589 -12.21 31.60 -14.03
CA LEU A 589 -11.20 30.56 -13.82
C LEU A 589 -10.65 30.01 -15.15
N TYR A 590 -11.52 29.71 -16.12
CA TYR A 590 -11.09 29.27 -17.47
C TYR A 590 -10.17 30.30 -18.12
N SER A 591 -10.51 31.59 -18.05
CA SER A 591 -9.67 32.67 -18.59
C SER A 591 -8.34 32.79 -17.84
N GLN A 592 -8.34 32.77 -16.50
CA GLN A 592 -7.12 32.90 -15.70
C GLN A 592 -6.13 31.76 -15.98
N ILE A 593 -6.64 30.52 -16.08
CA ILE A 593 -5.83 29.35 -16.42
C ILE A 593 -5.34 29.42 -17.86
N GLY A 594 -6.19 29.78 -18.82
CA GLY A 594 -5.81 29.94 -20.22
C GLY A 594 -4.72 31.00 -20.45
N HIS A 595 -4.65 32.01 -19.57
CA HIS A 595 -3.59 33.04 -19.58
C HIS A 595 -2.34 32.66 -18.76
N GLY A 596 -2.24 31.42 -18.26
CA GLY A 596 -1.01 30.91 -17.63
C GLY A 596 -0.80 31.34 -16.17
N HIS A 597 -1.82 31.85 -15.47
CA HIS A 597 -1.68 32.26 -14.06
C HIS A 597 -1.35 31.10 -13.12
N CYS A 598 -1.54 29.86 -13.57
CA CYS A 598 -1.31 28.64 -12.82
C CYS A 598 0.07 28.00 -13.06
N LYS A 599 0.91 28.55 -13.96
CA LYS A 599 2.23 27.97 -14.30
C LYS A 599 3.20 27.91 -13.10
N ASP A 600 3.01 28.76 -12.09
CA ASP A 600 3.87 28.84 -10.91
C ASP A 600 3.43 27.89 -9.76
N MET A 601 2.31 27.19 -9.91
CA MET A 601 1.83 26.22 -8.90
C MET A 601 2.52 24.86 -9.06
N PRO A 602 2.49 23.98 -8.04
CA PRO A 602 3.01 22.61 -8.16
C PRO A 602 2.37 21.85 -9.32
N GLN A 603 3.15 20.99 -10.01
CA GLN A 603 2.71 20.27 -11.20
C GLN A 603 1.46 19.41 -10.94
N GLU A 604 1.36 18.79 -9.75
CA GLU A 604 0.21 17.96 -9.36
C GLU A 604 -1.09 18.77 -9.29
N VAL A 605 -1.03 19.95 -8.66
CA VAL A 605 -2.17 20.89 -8.59
C VAL A 605 -2.61 21.32 -9.99
N GLN A 606 -1.65 21.64 -10.86
CA GLN A 606 -1.95 22.01 -12.24
C GLN A 606 -2.70 20.89 -12.96
N LEU A 607 -2.21 19.65 -12.86
CA LEU A 607 -2.85 18.48 -13.48
C LEU A 607 -4.28 18.27 -12.95
N LEU A 608 -4.49 18.36 -11.63
CA LEU A 608 -5.83 18.24 -11.03
C LEU A 608 -6.81 19.31 -11.53
N LEU A 609 -6.37 20.57 -11.63
CA LEU A 609 -7.19 21.68 -12.12
C LEU A 609 -7.53 21.53 -13.60
N TYR A 610 -6.53 21.22 -14.41
CA TYR A 610 -6.68 20.98 -15.85
C TYR A 610 -7.64 19.80 -16.09
N ARG A 611 -7.49 18.72 -15.31
CA ARG A 611 -8.39 17.57 -15.33
C ARG A 611 -9.81 17.98 -14.97
N ALA A 612 -10.02 18.69 -13.87
CA ALA A 612 -11.35 19.10 -13.39
C ALA A 612 -12.13 19.88 -14.46
N LEU A 613 -11.49 20.87 -15.08
CA LEU A 613 -12.11 21.72 -16.09
C LEU A 613 -12.35 20.98 -17.40
N SER A 614 -11.37 20.21 -17.87
CA SER A 614 -11.52 19.39 -19.07
C SER A 614 -12.65 18.36 -18.90
N HIS A 615 -12.67 17.61 -17.79
CA HIS A 615 -13.63 16.54 -17.56
C HIS A 615 -15.06 17.05 -17.41
N TYR A 616 -15.26 18.22 -16.80
CA TYR A 616 -16.60 18.83 -16.75
C TYR A 616 -17.17 19.13 -18.15
N LEU A 617 -16.31 19.50 -19.11
CA LEU A 617 -16.73 19.74 -20.50
C LEU A 617 -16.93 18.44 -21.30
N LEU A 618 -16.22 17.37 -20.95
CA LEU A 618 -16.21 16.11 -21.70
C LEU A 618 -17.22 15.07 -21.19
N LEU A 619 -17.46 15.00 -19.88
CA LEU A 619 -18.30 13.99 -19.26
C LEU A 619 -19.79 14.36 -19.32
N PRO A 620 -20.72 13.44 -19.62
CA PRO A 620 -22.15 13.77 -19.70
C PRO A 620 -22.68 14.34 -18.38
N TRP A 621 -23.53 15.36 -18.43
CA TRP A 621 -24.20 15.86 -17.24
C TRP A 621 -25.20 14.81 -16.74
N PRO A 622 -25.17 14.44 -15.46
CA PRO A 622 -26.13 13.49 -14.89
C PRO A 622 -27.57 13.95 -15.09
N HIS A 623 -28.47 12.99 -15.32
CA HIS A 623 -29.93 13.18 -15.36
C HIS A 623 -30.48 14.09 -16.48
N LEU A 624 -29.66 14.48 -17.46
CA LEU A 624 -30.09 15.17 -18.67
C LEU A 624 -30.09 14.24 -19.88
N SER A 625 -31.10 14.41 -20.75
CA SER A 625 -31.20 13.66 -22.00
C SER A 625 -30.06 14.03 -22.95
N ASP A 626 -29.70 13.14 -23.87
CA ASP A 626 -28.60 13.33 -24.81
C ASP A 626 -28.73 14.60 -25.68
N THR A 627 -29.95 15.11 -25.87
CA THR A 627 -30.24 16.35 -26.62
C THR A 627 -30.04 17.62 -25.79
N ASP A 628 -30.18 17.53 -24.47
CA ASP A 628 -30.07 18.67 -23.55
C ASP A 628 -28.65 18.86 -22.98
N GLN A 629 -27.70 18.04 -23.45
CA GLN A 629 -26.30 18.05 -23.02
C GLN A 629 -25.47 19.20 -23.61
N ASP A 630 -26.01 19.96 -24.58
CA ASP A 630 -25.34 21.09 -25.22
C ASP A 630 -23.91 20.76 -25.73
N TRP A 631 -23.74 19.56 -26.31
CA TRP A 631 -22.44 19.00 -26.70
C TRP A 631 -21.62 19.94 -27.62
N GLU A 632 -22.26 20.65 -28.54
CA GLU A 632 -21.58 21.54 -29.50
C GLU A 632 -20.90 22.72 -28.80
N LYS A 633 -21.60 23.40 -27.88
CA LYS A 633 -21.04 24.52 -27.12
C LYS A 633 -19.88 24.04 -26.26
N ARG A 634 -20.04 22.89 -25.59
CA ARG A 634 -19.01 22.30 -24.73
C ARG A 634 -17.77 21.88 -25.50
N ALA A 635 -17.96 21.28 -26.68
CA ALA A 635 -16.86 20.94 -27.59
C ALA A 635 -16.10 22.19 -28.06
N ALA A 636 -16.81 23.28 -28.37
CA ALA A 636 -16.17 24.55 -28.71
C ALA A 636 -15.36 25.12 -27.54
N TYR A 637 -15.94 25.19 -26.33
CA TYR A 637 -15.22 25.62 -25.12
C TYR A 637 -14.01 24.75 -24.82
N HIS A 638 -14.13 23.43 -24.94
CA HIS A 638 -13.02 22.51 -24.67
C HIS A 638 -11.88 22.69 -25.68
N ARG A 639 -12.21 22.88 -26.97
CA ARG A 639 -11.22 23.17 -28.01
C ARG A 639 -10.50 24.50 -27.77
N ASP A 640 -11.24 25.55 -27.43
CA ASP A 640 -10.66 26.87 -27.17
C ASP A 640 -9.76 26.85 -25.92
N PHE A 641 -10.19 26.17 -24.86
CA PHE A 641 -9.40 25.96 -23.65
C PHE A 641 -8.11 25.17 -23.92
N THR A 642 -8.23 24.03 -24.63
CA THR A 642 -7.07 23.21 -25.03
C THR A 642 -6.08 24.04 -25.84
N ARG A 643 -6.56 24.82 -26.81
CA ARG A 643 -5.72 25.68 -27.66
C ARG A 643 -5.00 26.76 -26.87
N GLN A 644 -5.62 27.35 -25.86
CA GLN A 644 -4.97 28.36 -25.00
C GLN A 644 -3.83 27.74 -24.19
N LEU A 645 -4.03 26.54 -23.65
CA LEU A 645 -3.01 25.82 -22.88
C LEU A 645 -1.84 25.33 -23.74
N THR A 646 -2.12 24.90 -24.98
CA THR A 646 -1.10 24.30 -25.86
C THR A 646 -0.55 25.25 -26.92
N LEU A 647 -0.86 26.56 -26.84
CA LEU A 647 -0.45 27.53 -27.84
C LEU A 647 1.07 27.54 -28.09
N GLU A 648 1.87 27.56 -27.00
CA GLU A 648 3.33 27.54 -27.06
C GLU A 648 3.84 26.21 -27.65
N PHE A 649 3.18 25.10 -27.36
CA PHE A 649 3.52 23.78 -27.89
C PHE A 649 3.21 23.66 -29.39
N CYS A 650 2.05 24.12 -29.85
CA CYS A 650 1.67 24.06 -31.27
C CYS A 650 2.57 24.92 -32.17
N GLN A 651 3.26 25.93 -31.63
CA GLN A 651 4.25 26.73 -32.34
C GLN A 651 5.52 25.93 -32.68
N LEU A 652 5.78 24.80 -32.00
CA LEU A 652 6.90 23.89 -32.27
C LEU A 652 6.72 23.05 -33.54
N ARG A 653 5.67 23.30 -34.34
CA ARG A 653 5.41 22.60 -35.60
C ARG A 653 6.56 22.76 -36.61
N ASP A 654 7.33 23.85 -36.54
CA ASP A 654 8.49 24.07 -37.42
C ASP A 654 9.70 23.25 -36.94
N THR A 655 9.75 22.00 -37.40
CA THR A 655 10.80 21.03 -37.05
C THR A 655 12.18 21.46 -37.55
N GLN A 656 12.26 22.28 -38.59
CA GLN A 656 13.54 22.71 -39.16
C GLN A 656 14.26 23.70 -38.25
N ALA A 657 13.52 24.64 -37.65
CA ALA A 657 14.06 25.56 -36.66
C ALA A 657 14.56 24.87 -35.37
N LEU A 658 13.92 23.75 -34.99
CA LEU A 658 14.30 22.95 -33.81
C LEU A 658 15.58 22.14 -34.02
N VAL A 659 15.77 21.58 -35.21
CA VAL A 659 16.99 20.83 -35.56
C VAL A 659 18.20 21.76 -35.64
N GLU A 660 18.02 22.99 -36.13
CA GLU A 660 19.10 23.96 -36.31
C GLU A 660 19.52 24.63 -34.99
N ASN A 661 18.63 24.75 -33.99
CA ASN A 661 18.90 25.48 -32.75
C ASN A 661 18.81 24.61 -31.49
N LYS A 662 19.97 24.09 -31.05
CA LYS A 662 20.10 23.27 -29.82
C LYS A 662 19.61 23.97 -28.54
N ALA A 663 19.70 25.30 -28.45
CA ALA A 663 19.23 26.02 -27.26
C ALA A 663 17.68 26.05 -27.19
N LEU A 664 17.02 26.19 -28.35
CA LEU A 664 15.57 26.06 -28.45
C LEU A 664 15.13 24.62 -28.15
N GLN A 665 15.87 23.63 -28.67
CA GLN A 665 15.61 22.21 -28.40
C GLN A 665 15.62 21.87 -26.91
N GLU A 666 16.58 22.41 -26.14
CA GLU A 666 16.68 22.20 -24.69
C GLU A 666 15.57 22.92 -23.91
N SER A 667 15.26 24.18 -24.28
CA SER A 667 14.19 24.95 -23.63
C SER A 667 12.79 24.37 -23.87
N ALA A 668 12.59 23.71 -25.01
CA ALA A 668 11.31 23.12 -25.39
C ALA A 668 11.01 21.80 -24.66
N LYS A 669 12.00 21.12 -24.05
CA LYS A 669 11.79 19.81 -23.39
C LYS A 669 10.76 19.88 -22.27
N CYS A 670 10.94 20.81 -21.34
CA CYS A 670 10.03 20.99 -20.21
C CYS A 670 8.60 21.33 -20.68
N LEU A 671 8.47 22.11 -21.77
CA LEU A 671 7.18 22.43 -22.38
C LEU A 671 6.52 21.18 -23.00
N ILE A 672 7.28 20.36 -23.73
CA ILE A 672 6.82 19.08 -24.30
C ILE A 672 6.37 18.15 -23.18
N GLU A 673 7.21 17.93 -22.17
CA GLU A 673 6.93 17.01 -21.05
C GLU A 673 5.67 17.42 -20.27
N ASN A 674 5.54 18.70 -19.92
CA ASN A 674 4.36 19.20 -19.19
C ASN A 674 3.07 19.10 -20.02
N THR A 675 3.13 19.45 -21.30
CA THR A 675 1.94 19.42 -22.18
C THR A 675 1.50 17.98 -22.43
N LEU A 676 2.44 17.07 -22.70
CA LEU A 676 2.13 15.66 -22.95
C LEU A 676 1.64 14.95 -21.69
N LYS A 677 2.22 15.25 -20.51
CA LYS A 677 1.74 14.70 -19.24
C LYS A 677 0.31 15.15 -18.93
N MET A 678 -0.03 16.41 -19.19
CA MET A 678 -1.41 16.91 -19.08
C MET A 678 -2.35 16.18 -20.04
N CYS A 679 -1.99 16.04 -21.31
CA CYS A 679 -2.88 15.37 -22.27
C CYS A 679 -3.01 13.86 -21.99
N GLN A 680 -1.92 13.20 -21.55
CA GLN A 680 -1.93 11.81 -21.11
C GLN A 680 -2.93 11.63 -19.95
N ASP A 681 -2.83 12.50 -18.94
CA ASP A 681 -3.73 12.50 -17.78
C ASP A 681 -5.20 12.58 -18.19
N TRP A 682 -5.54 13.44 -19.14
CA TRP A 682 -6.90 13.55 -19.65
C TRP A 682 -7.37 12.29 -20.37
N ILE A 683 -6.52 11.68 -21.18
CA ILE A 683 -6.88 10.51 -21.99
C ILE A 683 -7.10 9.27 -21.10
N GLU A 684 -6.22 9.03 -20.13
CA GLU A 684 -6.30 7.86 -19.25
C GLU A 684 -7.61 7.86 -18.44
N ASN A 685 -8.02 9.02 -17.92
CA ASN A 685 -9.26 9.15 -17.16
C ASN A 685 -10.54 9.08 -18.04
N ILE A 686 -10.43 9.29 -19.36
CA ILE A 686 -11.57 9.22 -20.31
C ILE A 686 -11.63 7.84 -21.00
N ALA A 687 -10.62 7.00 -20.87
CA ALA A 687 -10.54 5.71 -21.56
C ALA A 687 -11.72 4.77 -21.26
N SER A 688 -12.32 4.85 -20.07
CA SER A 688 -13.51 4.07 -19.66
C SER A 688 -14.85 4.70 -20.05
N GLU A 689 -14.86 5.94 -20.53
CA GLU A 689 -16.07 6.76 -20.70
C GLU A 689 -16.76 6.59 -22.07
N SER A 690 -17.88 7.31 -22.25
CA SER A 690 -18.70 7.26 -23.45
C SER A 690 -17.95 7.62 -24.74
N ASN A 691 -18.38 7.04 -25.87
CA ASN A 691 -17.78 7.32 -27.19
C ASN A 691 -17.86 8.80 -27.59
N LYS A 692 -18.92 9.53 -27.19
CA LYS A 692 -19.07 10.97 -27.46
C LYS A 692 -18.01 11.78 -26.72
N SER A 693 -17.77 11.50 -25.44
CA SER A 693 -16.71 12.13 -24.64
C SER A 693 -15.33 11.93 -25.27
N LYS A 694 -15.03 10.70 -25.71
CA LYS A 694 -13.80 10.36 -26.43
C LYS A 694 -13.68 11.12 -27.76
N GLN A 695 -14.77 11.25 -28.50
CA GLN A 695 -14.78 11.98 -29.77
C GLN A 695 -14.46 13.47 -29.58
N ILE A 696 -15.08 14.14 -28.60
CA ILE A 696 -14.84 15.55 -28.32
C ILE A 696 -13.40 15.77 -27.81
N CYS A 697 -12.91 14.87 -26.96
CA CYS A 697 -11.52 14.86 -26.48
C CYS A 697 -10.54 14.77 -27.66
N TYR A 698 -10.72 13.78 -28.55
CA TYR A 698 -9.86 13.62 -29.73
C TYR A 698 -9.91 14.82 -30.68
N GLN A 699 -11.10 15.38 -30.95
CA GLN A 699 -11.22 16.57 -31.79
C GLN A 699 -10.39 17.76 -31.27
N SER A 700 -10.28 17.88 -29.95
CA SER A 700 -9.51 18.95 -29.30
C SER A 700 -8.01 18.64 -29.26
N LEU A 701 -7.64 17.37 -29.11
CA LEU A 701 -6.25 16.91 -29.05
C LEU A 701 -5.63 16.63 -30.42
N HIS A 702 -6.41 16.63 -31.50
CA HIS A 702 -5.96 16.23 -32.84
C HIS A 702 -4.71 16.99 -33.32
N GLU A 703 -4.66 18.31 -33.11
CA GLU A 703 -3.50 19.14 -33.48
C GLU A 703 -2.26 18.78 -32.65
N ILE A 704 -2.43 18.49 -31.36
CA ILE A 704 -1.34 18.11 -30.46
C ILE A 704 -0.75 16.76 -30.90
N VAL A 705 -1.59 15.78 -31.24
CA VAL A 705 -1.13 14.47 -31.75
C VAL A 705 -0.31 14.63 -33.03
N GLN A 706 -0.74 15.48 -33.95
CA GLN A 706 -0.01 15.75 -35.20
C GLN A 706 1.35 16.42 -34.95
N VAL A 707 1.39 17.46 -34.11
CA VAL A 707 2.65 18.13 -33.76
C VAL A 707 3.58 17.18 -33.02
N THR A 708 3.06 16.37 -32.09
CA THR A 708 3.84 15.36 -31.35
C THR A 708 4.46 14.33 -32.30
N LEU A 709 3.72 13.87 -33.31
CA LEU A 709 4.25 12.95 -34.32
C LEU A 709 5.36 13.59 -35.17
N ALA A 710 5.23 14.88 -35.50
CA ALA A 710 6.22 15.61 -36.29
C ALA A 710 7.52 15.89 -35.52
N ILE A 711 7.45 16.16 -34.21
CA ILE A 711 8.63 16.41 -33.37
C ILE A 711 9.36 15.13 -32.94
N PHE A 712 8.67 13.98 -32.92
CA PHE A 712 9.23 12.73 -32.39
C PHE A 712 10.58 12.32 -33.04
N PRO A 713 10.78 12.40 -34.37
CA PRO A 713 12.07 12.13 -35.00
C PRO A 713 13.23 13.01 -34.48
N VAL A 714 12.94 14.24 -34.02
CA VAL A 714 13.97 15.18 -33.54
C VAL A 714 14.46 14.81 -32.13
N TYR A 715 13.59 14.20 -31.32
CA TYR A 715 13.85 13.88 -29.92
C TYR A 715 14.15 12.39 -29.66
N ILE A 716 14.25 11.55 -30.70
CA ILE A 716 14.46 10.10 -30.55
C ILE A 716 15.74 9.72 -29.79
N HIS A 717 16.81 10.50 -29.96
CA HIS A 717 18.09 10.28 -29.30
C HIS A 717 18.12 10.74 -27.83
N GLN A 718 17.01 11.31 -27.33
CA GLN A 718 16.88 11.78 -25.94
C GLN A 718 15.85 10.89 -25.22
N PRO A 719 16.31 9.92 -24.40
CA PRO A 719 15.44 8.88 -23.87
C PRO A 719 14.35 9.44 -22.95
N ASP A 720 14.62 10.48 -22.16
CA ASP A 720 13.62 11.06 -21.24
C ASP A 720 12.44 11.70 -21.97
N THR A 721 12.70 12.50 -23.01
CA THR A 721 11.64 13.14 -23.79
C THR A 721 10.94 12.12 -24.70
N ALA A 722 11.66 11.15 -25.27
CA ALA A 722 11.08 10.04 -26.03
C ALA A 722 10.15 9.18 -25.15
N ASP A 723 10.49 8.99 -23.87
CA ASP A 723 9.67 8.26 -22.90
C ASP A 723 8.32 8.94 -22.69
N HIS A 724 8.30 10.27 -22.52
CA HIS A 724 7.07 11.06 -22.39
C HIS A 724 6.23 11.05 -23.68
N ILE A 725 6.87 11.15 -24.85
CA ILE A 725 6.19 11.07 -26.15
C ILE A 725 5.52 9.70 -26.32
N LEU A 726 6.22 8.61 -26.02
CA LEU A 726 5.64 7.28 -26.09
C LEU A 726 4.58 7.02 -25.02
N SER A 727 4.71 7.57 -23.80
CA SER A 727 3.64 7.51 -22.80
C SER A 727 2.35 8.12 -23.33
N PHE A 728 2.46 9.31 -23.94
CA PHE A 728 1.32 10.00 -24.53
C PHE A 728 0.68 9.19 -25.66
N PHE A 729 1.48 8.68 -26.60
CA PHE A 729 0.94 7.83 -27.66
C PHE A 729 0.34 6.54 -27.12
N LEU A 730 0.96 5.89 -26.14
CA LEU A 730 0.39 4.70 -25.51
C LEU A 730 -0.99 5.00 -24.91
N ALA A 731 -1.16 6.10 -24.19
CA ALA A 731 -2.46 6.53 -23.68
C ALA A 731 -3.47 6.80 -24.82
N VAL A 732 -3.05 7.48 -25.89
CA VAL A 732 -3.87 7.72 -27.10
C VAL A 732 -4.34 6.39 -27.72
N PHE A 733 -3.44 5.40 -27.86
CA PHE A 733 -3.75 4.07 -28.40
C PHE A 733 -4.64 3.22 -27.48
N GLN A 734 -4.59 3.44 -26.16
CA GLN A 734 -5.46 2.74 -25.21
C GLN A 734 -6.87 3.37 -25.15
N GLY A 735 -6.95 4.71 -25.12
CA GLY A 735 -8.19 5.43 -24.86
C GLY A 735 -8.96 5.92 -26.11
N LEU A 736 -8.26 6.34 -27.17
CA LEU A 736 -8.82 7.10 -28.30
C LEU A 736 -8.62 6.44 -29.68
N ARG A 737 -8.15 5.19 -29.71
CA ARG A 737 -7.80 4.45 -30.94
C ARG A 737 -8.93 4.41 -31.98
N VAL A 738 -10.17 4.19 -31.53
CA VAL A 738 -11.34 4.09 -32.43
C VAL A 738 -11.63 5.44 -33.10
N GLN A 739 -11.44 6.53 -32.37
CA GLN A 739 -11.72 7.89 -32.81
C GLN A 739 -10.67 8.43 -33.79
N MET A 740 -9.42 7.94 -33.72
CA MET A 740 -8.34 8.34 -34.63
C MET A 740 -8.58 7.93 -36.09
N GLY A 741 -9.22 6.78 -36.28
CA GLY A 741 -9.42 6.18 -37.60
C GLY A 741 -8.19 5.44 -38.12
N VAL A 742 -8.45 4.38 -38.90
CA VAL A 742 -7.45 3.39 -39.32
C VAL A 742 -6.28 4.02 -40.11
N ASN A 743 -6.56 4.92 -41.04
CA ASN A 743 -5.53 5.52 -41.91
C ASN A 743 -4.50 6.34 -41.13
N PHE A 744 -4.95 7.07 -40.10
CA PHE A 744 -4.05 7.89 -39.29
C PHE A 744 -3.23 7.03 -38.33
N THR A 745 -3.85 6.01 -37.75
CA THR A 745 -3.17 5.00 -36.93
C THR A 745 -2.07 4.28 -37.73
N GLU A 746 -2.37 3.89 -38.97
CA GLU A 746 -1.39 3.31 -39.89
C GLU A 746 -0.19 4.23 -40.13
N GLY A 747 -0.41 5.52 -40.38
CA GLY A 747 0.67 6.50 -40.54
C GLY A 747 1.58 6.63 -39.31
N ILE A 748 1.00 6.61 -38.10
CA ILE A 748 1.77 6.64 -36.85
C ILE A 748 2.62 5.38 -36.69
N ILE A 749 2.04 4.20 -36.94
CA ILE A 749 2.76 2.92 -36.84
C ILE A 749 3.90 2.86 -37.85
N GLN A 750 3.67 3.25 -39.10
CA GLN A 750 4.73 3.32 -40.11
C GLN A 750 5.87 4.25 -39.67
N THR A 751 5.54 5.39 -39.07
CA THR A 751 6.53 6.32 -38.52
C THR A 751 7.33 5.67 -37.38
N PHE A 752 6.68 5.02 -36.41
CA PHE A 752 7.38 4.34 -35.31
C PHE A 752 8.26 3.20 -35.80
N MET A 753 7.78 2.38 -36.74
CA MET A 753 8.54 1.28 -37.32
C MET A 753 9.75 1.78 -38.13
N GLY A 754 9.67 2.97 -38.75
CA GLY A 754 10.79 3.59 -39.45
C GLY A 754 11.81 4.25 -38.51
N LEU A 755 11.36 4.74 -37.36
CA LEU A 755 12.19 5.45 -36.37
C LEU A 755 12.98 4.50 -35.46
N PHE A 756 12.36 3.41 -35.00
CA PHE A 756 13.02 2.40 -34.16
C PHE A 756 13.86 1.44 -35.00
N THR A 757 15.02 1.91 -35.44
CA THR A 757 16.02 1.07 -36.10
C THR A 757 16.78 0.20 -35.10
N ARG A 758 17.43 -0.86 -35.60
CA ARG A 758 18.25 -1.77 -34.79
C ARG A 758 19.30 -1.03 -33.96
N GLU A 759 19.94 -0.02 -34.53
CA GLU A 759 20.98 0.77 -33.85
C GLU A 759 20.41 1.56 -32.68
N GLN A 760 19.26 2.23 -32.86
CA GLN A 760 18.59 3.00 -31.81
C GLN A 760 18.03 2.10 -30.69
N LEU A 761 17.45 0.96 -31.04
CA LEU A 761 17.00 -0.02 -30.04
C LEU A 761 18.18 -0.59 -29.25
N THR A 762 19.30 -0.85 -29.93
CA THR A 762 20.50 -1.38 -29.27
C THR A 762 21.13 -0.32 -28.36
N GLU A 763 21.18 0.95 -28.78
CA GLU A 763 21.65 2.09 -27.98
C GLU A 763 20.80 2.30 -26.72
N ASN A 764 19.47 2.34 -26.87
CA ASN A 764 18.53 2.50 -25.74
C ASN A 764 18.56 1.34 -24.74
N ILE A 765 18.89 0.12 -25.19
CA ILE A 765 19.03 -1.07 -24.33
C ILE A 765 20.46 -1.19 -23.74
N LEU A 766 21.47 -0.58 -24.39
CA LEU A 766 22.88 -0.58 -23.95
C LEU A 766 23.16 0.42 -22.85
N HIS A 767 22.56 1.60 -22.92
CA HIS A 767 22.66 2.58 -21.85
C HIS A 767 21.71 2.16 -20.72
N GLU A 768 22.25 1.65 -19.61
CA GLU A 768 21.52 1.22 -18.40
C GLU A 768 20.73 2.35 -17.68
N ASN A 769 20.41 3.44 -18.37
CA ASN A 769 19.50 4.45 -17.85
C ASN A 769 18.07 3.91 -17.97
N SER A 770 17.33 3.93 -16.86
CA SER A 770 15.94 3.41 -16.79
C SER A 770 15.02 3.95 -17.89
N ALA A 771 15.23 5.19 -18.36
CA ALA A 771 14.44 5.82 -19.40
C ALA A 771 14.51 5.08 -20.76
N GLY A 772 15.69 4.61 -21.19
CA GLY A 772 15.85 3.90 -22.47
C GLY A 772 15.08 2.57 -22.49
N CYS A 773 15.12 1.84 -21.37
CA CYS A 773 14.33 0.62 -21.19
C CYS A 773 12.82 0.91 -21.22
N ARG A 774 12.34 1.98 -20.55
CA ARG A 774 10.92 2.39 -20.56
C ARG A 774 10.42 2.75 -21.96
N VAL A 775 11.26 3.40 -22.78
CA VAL A 775 10.93 3.70 -24.19
C VAL A 775 10.65 2.41 -24.97
N VAL A 776 11.53 1.41 -24.85
CA VAL A 776 11.36 0.12 -25.54
C VAL A 776 10.15 -0.64 -25.00
N GLU A 777 9.93 -0.62 -23.69
CA GLU A 777 8.76 -1.23 -23.04
C GLU A 777 7.45 -0.65 -23.58
N LYS A 778 7.32 0.68 -23.62
CA LYS A 778 6.13 1.37 -24.12
C LYS A 778 5.94 1.13 -25.61
N PHE A 779 7.00 1.10 -26.40
CA PHE A 779 6.92 0.75 -27.81
C PHE A 779 6.37 -0.67 -28.01
N LEU A 780 6.87 -1.67 -27.27
CA LEU A 780 6.35 -3.04 -27.30
C LEU A 780 4.88 -3.11 -26.87
N ARG A 781 4.47 -2.30 -25.87
CA ARG A 781 3.08 -2.21 -25.43
C ARG A 781 2.16 -1.62 -26.49
N ILE A 782 2.62 -0.63 -27.27
CA ILE A 782 1.88 -0.11 -28.43
C ILE A 782 1.71 -1.20 -29.49
N LEU A 783 2.77 -1.96 -29.80
CA LEU A 783 2.69 -3.09 -30.73
C LEU A 783 1.71 -4.18 -30.24
N GLU A 784 1.63 -4.42 -28.94
CA GLU A 784 0.68 -5.37 -28.34
C GLU A 784 -0.77 -4.97 -28.62
N LEU A 785 -1.11 -3.69 -28.42
CA LEU A 785 -2.45 -3.16 -28.70
C LEU A 785 -2.83 -3.28 -30.18
N ILE A 786 -1.84 -3.16 -31.08
CA ILE A 786 -2.03 -3.29 -32.53
C ILE A 786 -2.30 -4.75 -32.90
N VAL A 787 -1.56 -5.68 -32.29
CA VAL A 787 -1.69 -7.12 -32.55
C VAL A 787 -3.04 -7.67 -32.07
N GLN A 788 -3.63 -7.09 -31.03
CA GLN A 788 -4.97 -7.42 -30.54
C GLN A 788 -6.10 -6.95 -31.47
N GLU A 789 -5.80 -6.12 -32.49
CA GLU A 789 -6.83 -5.61 -33.42
C GLU A 789 -7.29 -6.67 -34.44
N PRO A 790 -8.61 -6.86 -34.63
CA PRO A 790 -9.12 -7.74 -35.68
C PRO A 790 -9.05 -7.15 -37.10
N GLY A 791 -8.74 -5.85 -37.25
CA GLY A 791 -8.80 -5.10 -38.50
C GLY A 791 -7.81 -5.59 -39.58
N SER A 792 -8.25 -5.64 -40.85
CA SER A 792 -7.43 -6.13 -41.97
C SER A 792 -6.22 -5.24 -42.28
N ALA A 793 -6.33 -3.92 -42.06
CA ALA A 793 -5.21 -2.99 -42.25
C ALA A 793 -4.05 -3.29 -41.28
N PHE A 794 -4.37 -3.60 -40.02
CA PHE A 794 -3.36 -3.93 -39.01
C PHE A 794 -2.66 -5.27 -39.27
N LYS A 795 -3.32 -6.18 -39.98
CA LYS A 795 -2.71 -7.46 -40.40
C LYS A 795 -1.53 -7.30 -41.36
N ALA A 796 -1.48 -6.19 -42.11
CA ALA A 796 -0.35 -5.90 -43.01
C ALA A 796 0.96 -5.62 -42.24
N PHE A 797 0.88 -5.16 -41.00
CA PHE A 797 2.05 -4.85 -40.16
C PHE A 797 2.60 -6.04 -39.39
N LEU A 798 1.85 -7.13 -39.26
CA LEU A 798 2.25 -8.32 -38.50
C LEU A 798 3.65 -8.87 -38.87
N PRO A 799 4.02 -8.99 -40.17
CA PRO A 799 5.36 -9.47 -40.54
C PRO A 799 6.47 -8.53 -40.05
N SER A 800 6.25 -7.21 -40.16
CA SER A 800 7.20 -6.19 -39.72
C SER A 800 7.36 -6.20 -38.20
N ILE A 801 6.26 -6.39 -37.45
CA ILE A 801 6.27 -6.51 -35.98
C ILE A 801 7.09 -7.73 -35.56
N ILE A 802 6.88 -8.89 -36.20
CA ILE A 802 7.67 -10.10 -35.92
C ILE A 802 9.15 -9.86 -36.20
N SER A 803 9.49 -9.22 -37.33
CA SER A 803 10.89 -8.93 -37.67
C SER A 803 11.55 -8.01 -36.64
N VAL A 804 10.87 -6.96 -36.17
CA VAL A 804 11.39 -6.11 -35.09
C VAL A 804 11.58 -6.91 -33.79
N CYS A 805 10.59 -7.72 -33.39
CA CYS A 805 10.68 -8.51 -32.17
C CYS A 805 11.79 -9.55 -32.20
N MET A 806 11.88 -10.34 -33.28
CA MET A 806 12.79 -11.49 -33.39
C MET A 806 14.17 -11.14 -33.95
N ASP A 807 14.25 -10.23 -34.92
CA ASP A 807 15.53 -9.90 -35.59
C ASP A 807 16.26 -8.74 -34.90
N GLN A 808 15.54 -7.82 -34.26
CA GLN A 808 16.12 -6.60 -33.69
C GLN A 808 16.18 -6.62 -32.14
N ILE A 809 15.09 -6.99 -31.46
CA ILE A 809 14.99 -6.87 -29.99
C ILE A 809 15.46 -8.16 -29.29
N TYR A 810 14.94 -9.33 -29.68
CA TYR A 810 15.25 -10.60 -29.03
C TYR A 810 16.76 -10.91 -28.90
N PRO A 811 17.61 -10.69 -29.94
CA PRO A 811 19.04 -11.00 -29.84
C PRO A 811 19.78 -10.16 -28.79
N VAL A 812 19.33 -8.94 -28.54
CA VAL A 812 19.91 -8.02 -27.55
C VAL A 812 19.47 -8.40 -26.13
N VAL A 813 18.18 -8.74 -25.99
CA VAL A 813 17.53 -9.03 -24.70
C VAL A 813 17.85 -10.44 -24.19
N ALA A 814 18.00 -11.43 -25.08
CA ALA A 814 18.21 -12.82 -24.70
C ALA A 814 19.46 -13.03 -23.83
N GLN A 815 20.54 -12.27 -24.09
CA GLN A 815 21.83 -12.38 -23.40
C GLN A 815 21.88 -11.60 -22.08
N ARG A 816 20.87 -10.78 -21.76
CA ARG A 816 20.90 -9.83 -20.64
C ARG A 816 19.80 -10.09 -19.60
N PRO A 817 20.04 -9.80 -18.32
CA PRO A 817 19.00 -9.84 -17.29
C PRO A 817 18.17 -8.55 -17.33
N SER A 818 17.24 -8.44 -18.28
CA SER A 818 16.27 -7.33 -18.37
C SER A 818 14.83 -7.87 -18.22
N PRO A 819 14.33 -8.06 -16.98
CA PRO A 819 13.06 -8.74 -16.73
C PRO A 819 11.86 -8.00 -17.35
N ASP A 820 11.81 -6.67 -17.25
CA ASP A 820 10.67 -5.87 -17.72
C ASP A 820 10.47 -5.96 -19.24
N ILE A 821 11.55 -5.75 -20.01
CA ILE A 821 11.53 -5.84 -21.48
C ILE A 821 11.23 -7.28 -21.92
N LYS A 822 11.78 -8.29 -21.23
CA LYS A 822 11.49 -9.70 -21.51
C LYS A 822 10.02 -10.00 -21.30
N ALA A 823 9.47 -9.64 -20.14
CA ALA A 823 8.07 -9.85 -19.80
C ALA A 823 7.15 -9.27 -20.88
N MET A 824 7.40 -8.03 -21.32
CA MET A 824 6.61 -7.39 -22.39
C MET A 824 6.82 -8.03 -23.76
N LEU A 825 8.05 -8.40 -24.13
CA LEU A 825 8.34 -9.06 -25.41
C LEU A 825 7.60 -10.40 -25.50
N TYR A 826 7.68 -11.24 -24.47
CA TYR A 826 6.97 -12.53 -24.49
C TYR A 826 5.45 -12.36 -24.41
N LYS A 827 4.95 -11.35 -23.68
CA LYS A 827 3.53 -11.00 -23.70
C LYS A 827 3.05 -10.64 -25.11
N LEU A 828 3.80 -9.80 -25.82
CA LEU A 828 3.52 -9.42 -27.20
C LEU A 828 3.49 -10.65 -28.13
N LEU A 829 4.48 -11.53 -28.01
CA LEU A 829 4.55 -12.77 -28.80
C LEU A 829 3.39 -13.72 -28.48
N PHE A 830 2.98 -13.80 -27.21
CA PHE A 830 1.80 -14.54 -26.79
C PHE A 830 0.51 -13.97 -27.39
N GLU A 831 0.28 -12.66 -27.26
CA GLU A 831 -0.89 -11.96 -27.82
C GLU A 831 -0.94 -12.08 -29.35
N PHE A 832 0.23 -12.15 -30.00
CA PHE A 832 0.33 -12.45 -31.42
C PHE A 832 -0.25 -13.82 -31.76
N PHE A 833 0.15 -14.87 -31.07
CA PHE A 833 -0.41 -16.20 -31.30
C PHE A 833 -1.89 -16.26 -30.93
N LEU A 834 -2.28 -15.62 -29.83
CA LEU A 834 -3.63 -15.67 -29.32
C LEU A 834 -4.64 -15.11 -30.32
N ASN A 835 -4.37 -13.93 -30.87
CA ASN A 835 -5.33 -13.17 -31.69
C ASN A 835 -5.16 -13.43 -33.20
N ASN A 836 -3.94 -13.71 -33.67
CA ASN A 836 -3.61 -13.84 -35.10
C ASN A 836 -3.27 -15.27 -35.50
N TRP A 837 -3.87 -16.28 -34.87
CA TRP A 837 -3.63 -17.70 -35.17
C TRP A 837 -3.76 -18.07 -36.67
N ARG A 838 -4.68 -17.40 -37.39
CA ARG A 838 -4.90 -17.59 -38.83
C ARG A 838 -3.72 -17.15 -39.72
N TYR A 839 -2.78 -16.36 -39.19
CA TYR A 839 -1.57 -15.96 -39.89
C TYR A 839 -0.65 -17.16 -40.15
N TYR A 840 -0.54 -18.08 -39.19
CA TYR A 840 0.26 -19.31 -39.33
C TYR A 840 -0.57 -20.47 -39.87
N PHE A 841 -1.81 -20.61 -39.40
CA PHE A 841 -2.69 -21.73 -39.72
C PHE A 841 -3.93 -21.23 -40.47
N LYS A 842 -3.86 -21.16 -41.80
CA LYS A 842 -5.06 -20.87 -42.61
C LYS A 842 -6.01 -22.06 -42.54
N GLY A 843 -7.20 -21.84 -41.97
CA GLY A 843 -8.31 -22.80 -42.06
C GLY A 843 -8.84 -22.82 -43.50
N SER A 844 -8.34 -23.73 -44.33
CA SER A 844 -8.93 -23.98 -45.65
C SER A 844 -10.16 -24.88 -45.46
N LEU A 845 -11.36 -24.37 -45.75
CA LEU A 845 -12.60 -25.18 -45.83
C LEU A 845 -12.47 -26.36 -46.82
N LEU A 846 -11.52 -26.28 -47.75
CA LEU A 846 -11.17 -27.31 -48.72
C LEU A 846 -10.33 -28.46 -48.11
N SER A 847 -9.58 -28.21 -47.03
CA SER A 847 -8.79 -29.24 -46.33
C SER A 847 -9.67 -30.22 -45.55
N THR A 848 -10.81 -29.75 -45.04
CA THR A 848 -11.85 -30.57 -44.41
C THR A 848 -12.57 -31.51 -45.38
N LEU A 849 -12.58 -31.20 -46.69
CA LEU A 849 -13.25 -32.01 -47.72
C LEU A 849 -12.35 -33.11 -48.31
N ASN A 850 -11.02 -32.94 -48.26
CA ASN A 850 -10.11 -33.83 -48.99
C ASN A 850 -9.36 -34.85 -48.13
N ASN A 851 -9.65 -34.95 -46.83
CA ASN A 851 -9.03 -35.90 -45.88
C ASN A 851 -7.50 -36.01 -45.95
N GLN A 852 -6.84 -34.98 -46.49
CA GLN A 852 -5.42 -34.75 -46.39
C GLN A 852 -5.23 -33.74 -45.26
N ASN A 853 -4.96 -34.25 -44.06
CA ASN A 853 -4.52 -33.48 -42.88
C ASN A 853 -3.14 -32.84 -43.10
N SER A 854 -2.99 -32.08 -44.17
CA SER A 854 -1.88 -31.15 -44.36
C SER A 854 -2.41 -29.80 -43.95
N GLU A 855 -2.36 -29.51 -42.65
CA GLU A 855 -2.36 -28.13 -42.17
C GLU A 855 -1.16 -27.45 -42.85
N MET A 856 -1.40 -26.80 -44.00
CA MET A 856 -0.35 -26.02 -44.65
C MET A 856 -0.10 -24.81 -43.77
N MET A 857 0.98 -24.87 -43.01
CA MET A 857 1.45 -23.77 -42.19
C MET A 857 2.25 -22.80 -43.06
N GLU A 858 1.87 -21.54 -43.07
CA GLU A 858 2.66 -20.46 -43.64
C GLU A 858 3.60 -19.91 -42.55
N ASN A 859 4.85 -19.54 -42.91
CA ASN A 859 5.86 -18.99 -41.99
C ASN A 859 6.31 -19.90 -40.82
N SER A 860 6.55 -21.20 -41.10
CA SER A 860 6.99 -22.18 -40.10
C SER A 860 8.28 -21.80 -39.35
N ALA A 861 9.25 -21.19 -40.05
CA ALA A 861 10.52 -20.77 -39.46
C ALA A 861 10.33 -19.71 -38.35
N GLN A 862 9.45 -18.74 -38.55
CA GLN A 862 9.17 -17.68 -37.58
C GLN A 862 8.50 -18.25 -36.32
N PHE A 863 7.54 -19.16 -36.50
CA PHE A 863 6.88 -19.82 -35.37
C PHE A 863 7.85 -20.65 -34.52
N ILE A 864 8.72 -21.43 -35.17
CA ILE A 864 9.72 -22.24 -34.47
C ILE A 864 10.69 -21.34 -33.70
N ALA A 865 11.16 -20.24 -34.30
CA ALA A 865 12.05 -19.29 -33.64
C ALA A 865 11.41 -18.67 -32.38
N ILE A 866 10.15 -18.26 -32.45
CA ILE A 866 9.43 -17.72 -31.29
C ILE A 866 9.25 -18.79 -30.22
N MET A 867 8.85 -20.02 -30.59
CA MET A 867 8.69 -21.11 -29.61
C MET A 867 10.01 -21.53 -28.98
N GLN A 868 11.11 -21.51 -29.73
CA GLN A 868 12.45 -21.71 -29.17
C GLN A 868 12.81 -20.61 -28.16
N ALA A 869 12.44 -19.36 -28.43
CA ALA A 869 12.60 -18.27 -27.47
C ALA A 869 11.82 -18.53 -26.17
N PHE A 870 10.56 -18.97 -26.24
CA PHE A 870 9.80 -19.41 -25.06
C PHE A 870 10.52 -20.55 -24.32
N GLY A 871 11.02 -21.56 -25.05
CA GLY A 871 11.79 -22.66 -24.48
C GLY A 871 13.04 -22.20 -23.70
N GLN A 872 13.79 -21.24 -24.24
CA GLN A 872 14.96 -20.66 -23.59
C GLN A 872 14.60 -19.85 -22.34
N SER A 873 13.42 -19.23 -22.30
CA SER A 873 12.98 -18.47 -21.12
C SER A 873 12.85 -19.34 -19.86
N PHE A 874 12.45 -20.62 -20.01
CA PHE A 874 12.29 -21.55 -18.88
C PHE A 874 13.62 -22.01 -18.26
N LEU A 875 14.75 -21.75 -18.94
CA LEU A 875 16.08 -22.01 -18.41
C LEU A 875 16.64 -20.83 -17.58
N GLN A 876 15.93 -19.69 -17.55
CA GLN A 876 16.34 -18.51 -16.81
C GLN A 876 15.87 -18.59 -15.35
N PRO A 877 16.56 -17.93 -14.40
CA PRO A 877 16.23 -17.99 -12.98
C PRO A 877 15.02 -17.12 -12.56
N ASP A 878 14.45 -16.34 -13.47
CA ASP A 878 13.36 -15.40 -13.18
C ASP A 878 12.00 -16.13 -13.06
N ILE A 879 11.51 -16.26 -11.83
CA ILE A 879 10.27 -16.96 -11.49
C ILE A 879 9.04 -16.27 -12.09
N ALA A 880 9.01 -14.94 -12.13
CA ALA A 880 7.86 -14.19 -12.62
C ALA A 880 7.71 -14.37 -14.13
N LEU A 881 8.82 -14.27 -14.86
CA LEU A 881 8.87 -14.53 -16.29
C LEU A 881 8.51 -15.98 -16.61
N PHE A 882 9.03 -16.93 -15.82
CA PHE A 882 8.71 -18.35 -15.95
C PHE A 882 7.20 -18.59 -15.83
N ARG A 883 6.58 -18.06 -14.76
CA ARG A 883 5.13 -18.19 -14.53
C ARG A 883 4.32 -17.62 -15.70
N GLN A 884 4.62 -16.39 -16.12
CA GLN A 884 3.93 -15.73 -17.23
C GLN A 884 3.98 -16.56 -18.52
N ASN A 885 5.16 -17.08 -18.87
CA ASN A 885 5.35 -17.84 -20.10
C ASN A 885 4.70 -19.24 -20.03
N LEU A 886 4.65 -19.86 -18.86
CA LEU A 886 3.95 -21.12 -18.63
C LEU A 886 2.43 -20.94 -18.80
N GLU A 887 1.86 -19.93 -18.15
CA GLU A 887 0.43 -19.57 -18.28
C GLU A 887 0.07 -19.24 -19.74
N SER A 888 0.96 -18.55 -20.44
CA SER A 888 0.82 -18.24 -21.87
C SER A 888 0.74 -19.52 -22.71
N LEU A 889 1.61 -20.51 -22.49
CA LEU A 889 1.57 -21.79 -23.21
C LEU A 889 0.30 -22.59 -22.93
N GLU A 890 -0.12 -22.67 -21.67
CA GLU A 890 -1.35 -23.38 -21.30
C GLU A 890 -2.60 -22.70 -21.85
N THR A 891 -2.62 -21.36 -21.89
CA THR A 891 -3.71 -20.61 -22.52
C THR A 891 -3.75 -20.84 -24.04
N LEU A 892 -2.59 -20.90 -24.70
CA LEU A 892 -2.52 -21.25 -26.13
C LEU A 892 -2.97 -22.70 -26.37
N ASN A 893 -2.61 -23.63 -25.50
CA ASN A 893 -3.02 -25.03 -25.63
C ASN A 893 -4.53 -25.21 -25.40
N THR A 894 -5.11 -24.58 -24.37
CA THR A 894 -6.55 -24.65 -24.09
C THR A 894 -7.39 -24.06 -25.23
N LYS A 895 -6.98 -22.92 -25.81
CA LYS A 895 -7.72 -22.27 -26.91
C LYS A 895 -7.49 -22.89 -28.28
N TRP A 896 -6.24 -23.20 -28.63
CA TRP A 896 -5.85 -23.60 -29.99
C TRP A 896 -5.37 -25.04 -30.13
N LYS A 897 -5.34 -25.81 -29.03
CA LYS A 897 -4.76 -27.16 -28.97
C LYS A 897 -3.33 -27.20 -29.51
N LEU A 898 -2.51 -26.22 -29.10
CA LEU A 898 -1.12 -26.02 -29.52
C LEU A 898 -0.32 -27.34 -29.52
N TYR A 899 -0.40 -28.13 -28.45
CA TYR A 899 0.40 -29.34 -28.31
C TYR A 899 0.01 -30.45 -29.31
N HIS A 900 -1.20 -30.40 -29.87
CA HIS A 900 -1.69 -31.36 -30.86
C HIS A 900 -1.25 -31.05 -32.29
N LYS A 901 -0.69 -29.85 -32.53
CA LYS A 901 -0.25 -29.43 -33.87
C LYS A 901 1.02 -30.20 -34.26
N LYS A 902 1.04 -30.70 -35.51
CA LYS A 902 2.15 -31.53 -36.04
C LYS A 902 3.51 -30.87 -35.85
N VAL A 903 3.62 -29.57 -36.12
CA VAL A 903 4.87 -28.81 -35.99
C VAL A 903 5.37 -28.78 -34.55
N PHE A 904 4.49 -28.63 -33.56
CA PHE A 904 4.88 -28.66 -32.15
C PHE A 904 5.27 -30.08 -31.73
N ARG A 905 4.47 -31.08 -32.11
CA ARG A 905 4.70 -32.50 -31.78
C ARG A 905 6.03 -33.03 -32.30
N GLU A 906 6.37 -32.70 -33.55
CA GLU A 906 7.57 -33.23 -34.21
C GLU A 906 8.84 -32.44 -33.85
N ALA A 907 8.76 -31.11 -33.72
CA ALA A 907 9.96 -30.27 -33.58
C ALA A 907 10.27 -29.82 -32.15
N LEU A 908 9.27 -29.65 -31.27
CA LEU A 908 9.42 -28.90 -30.01
C LEU A 908 9.03 -29.71 -28.76
N LEU A 909 8.04 -30.60 -28.85
CA LEU A 909 7.47 -31.33 -27.72
C LEU A 909 8.53 -32.02 -26.84
N TYR A 910 9.48 -32.72 -27.47
CA TYR A 910 10.58 -33.39 -26.75
C TYR A 910 11.44 -32.40 -25.95
N GLN A 911 11.75 -31.23 -26.53
CA GLN A 911 12.61 -30.23 -25.92
C GLN A 911 11.94 -29.60 -24.70
N PHE A 912 10.66 -29.23 -24.80
CA PHE A 912 9.90 -28.65 -23.68
C PHE A 912 9.69 -29.62 -22.53
N LEU A 913 9.31 -30.87 -22.83
CA LEU A 913 9.18 -31.91 -21.81
C LEU A 913 10.51 -32.14 -21.06
N ASN A 914 11.63 -32.18 -21.80
CA ASN A 914 12.95 -32.32 -21.20
C ASN A 914 13.29 -31.13 -20.28
N VAL A 915 13.03 -29.89 -20.71
CA VAL A 915 13.27 -28.68 -19.89
C VAL A 915 12.44 -28.71 -18.61
N PHE A 916 11.14 -29.00 -18.68
CA PHE A 916 10.29 -29.01 -17.49
C PHE A 916 10.66 -30.09 -16.48
N ILE A 917 10.98 -31.31 -16.93
CA ILE A 917 11.45 -32.36 -16.02
C ILE A 917 12.82 -31.99 -15.44
N GLN A 918 13.71 -31.35 -16.20
CA GLN A 918 14.99 -30.86 -15.67
C GLN A 918 14.82 -29.74 -14.64
N VAL A 919 13.91 -28.79 -14.86
CA VAL A 919 13.56 -27.73 -13.90
C VAL A 919 13.00 -28.36 -12.62
N LEU A 920 12.06 -29.30 -12.77
CA LEU A 920 11.52 -30.08 -11.66
C LEU A 920 12.61 -30.86 -10.92
N LEU A 921 13.71 -31.27 -11.58
CA LEU A 921 14.88 -31.94 -10.99
C LEU A 921 15.89 -30.98 -10.34
N GLN A 922 15.97 -29.72 -10.74
CA GLN A 922 16.91 -28.73 -10.18
C GLN A 922 16.38 -27.94 -8.98
N LYS A 923 15.05 -27.96 -8.71
CA LYS A 923 14.37 -27.17 -7.65
C LYS A 923 14.50 -25.66 -7.87
N SER A 924 14.86 -25.22 -9.08
CA SER A 924 15.04 -23.78 -9.35
C SER A 924 13.73 -23.00 -9.19
N HIS A 925 12.58 -23.64 -9.44
CA HIS A 925 11.25 -23.05 -9.38
C HIS A 925 10.27 -23.89 -8.53
N ASP A 926 10.66 -24.29 -7.30
CA ASP A 926 9.84 -25.17 -6.43
C ASP A 926 8.43 -24.58 -6.14
N LEU A 927 8.31 -23.24 -6.14
CA LEU A 927 7.02 -22.54 -5.98
C LEU A 927 6.01 -22.82 -7.10
N LEU A 928 6.46 -23.27 -8.29
CA LEU A 928 5.61 -23.55 -9.46
C LEU A 928 5.55 -25.05 -9.78
N GLN A 929 5.91 -25.92 -8.82
CA GLN A 929 6.04 -27.36 -9.04
C GLN A 929 4.74 -27.98 -9.55
N GLU A 930 3.59 -27.57 -9.02
CA GLU A 930 2.29 -28.09 -9.39
C GLU A 930 1.91 -27.68 -10.81
N GLU A 931 2.08 -26.40 -11.15
CA GLU A 931 1.80 -25.85 -12.47
C GLU A 931 2.68 -26.51 -13.54
N ILE A 932 3.97 -26.70 -13.27
CA ILE A 932 4.90 -27.38 -14.19
C ILE A 932 4.47 -28.85 -14.39
N ALA A 933 4.09 -29.55 -13.32
CA ALA A 933 3.64 -30.94 -13.43
C ALA A 933 2.36 -31.07 -14.27
N ILE A 934 1.42 -30.13 -14.14
CA ILE A 934 0.21 -30.06 -14.96
C ILE A 934 0.58 -29.82 -16.44
N SER A 935 1.51 -28.92 -16.73
CA SER A 935 2.00 -28.71 -18.11
C SER A 935 2.66 -29.95 -18.71
N VAL A 936 3.47 -30.68 -17.93
CA VAL A 936 4.07 -31.95 -18.35
C VAL A 936 2.98 -32.98 -18.67
N TYR A 937 1.93 -33.07 -17.85
CA TYR A 937 0.78 -33.92 -18.16
C TYR A 937 0.09 -33.48 -19.46
N ASN A 938 -0.20 -32.18 -19.62
CA ASN A 938 -0.91 -31.69 -20.80
C ASN A 938 -0.12 -32.00 -22.09
N MET A 939 1.21 -31.91 -22.05
CA MET A 939 2.10 -32.30 -23.14
C MET A 939 2.14 -33.82 -23.36
N ALA A 940 2.22 -34.62 -22.30
CA ALA A 940 2.17 -36.09 -22.39
C ALA A 940 0.83 -36.63 -22.88
N SER A 941 -0.27 -35.93 -22.56
CA SER A 941 -1.64 -36.33 -22.90
C SER A 941 -1.93 -36.35 -24.40
N VAL A 942 -1.12 -35.64 -25.20
CA VAL A 942 -1.22 -35.63 -26.67
C VAL A 942 -0.90 -37.01 -27.24
N ASP A 943 0.07 -37.71 -26.65
CA ASP A 943 0.51 -39.04 -27.09
C ASP A 943 1.22 -39.77 -25.95
N PHE A 944 0.42 -40.36 -25.05
CA PHE A 944 0.94 -41.14 -23.93
C PHE A 944 1.82 -42.29 -24.41
N ASP A 945 1.48 -42.94 -25.53
CA ASP A 945 2.22 -44.10 -26.02
C ASP A 945 3.65 -43.70 -26.41
N ASN A 946 3.84 -42.58 -27.11
CA ASN A 946 5.16 -42.05 -27.43
C ASN A 946 5.91 -41.53 -26.18
N PHE A 947 5.18 -40.90 -25.24
CA PHE A 947 5.78 -40.46 -23.98
C PHE A 947 6.42 -41.63 -23.21
N TYR A 948 5.69 -42.73 -23.06
CA TYR A 948 6.16 -43.88 -22.31
C TYR A 948 7.17 -44.75 -23.07
N THR A 949 7.01 -44.92 -24.39
CA THR A 949 7.85 -45.85 -25.17
C THR A 949 9.13 -45.22 -25.72
N GLN A 950 9.14 -43.90 -25.97
CA GLN A 950 10.29 -43.21 -26.57
C GLN A 950 10.85 -42.12 -25.67
N PHE A 951 10.01 -41.20 -25.18
CA PHE A 951 10.50 -40.05 -24.41
C PHE A 951 11.14 -40.47 -23.08
N LEU A 952 10.44 -41.22 -22.24
CA LEU A 952 10.92 -41.61 -20.90
C LEU A 952 12.21 -42.46 -20.97
N PRO A 953 12.33 -43.49 -21.84
CA PRO A 953 13.59 -44.22 -22.01
C PRO A 953 14.74 -43.35 -22.53
N ASN A 954 14.49 -42.47 -23.50
CA ASN A 954 15.51 -41.57 -24.04
C ASN A 954 15.98 -40.53 -23.01
N PHE A 955 15.06 -40.00 -22.20
CA PHE A 955 15.36 -39.10 -21.10
C PHE A 955 16.22 -39.76 -20.02
N LEU A 956 15.86 -40.99 -19.60
CA LEU A 956 16.64 -41.76 -18.62
C LEU A 956 18.03 -42.12 -19.14
N ASN A 957 18.16 -42.43 -20.43
CA ASN A 957 19.45 -42.69 -21.06
C ASN A 957 20.33 -41.43 -21.13
N GLY A 958 19.72 -40.27 -21.34
CA GLY A 958 20.39 -38.96 -21.34
C GLY A 958 20.67 -38.37 -19.95
N CYS A 959 20.23 -39.00 -18.87
CA CYS A 959 20.49 -38.53 -17.51
C CYS A 959 21.88 -38.98 -17.01
N ASP A 960 22.77 -38.03 -16.81
CA ASP A 960 24.06 -38.25 -16.15
C ASP A 960 23.88 -38.53 -14.64
N GLY A 961 24.77 -39.37 -14.09
CA GLY A 961 24.80 -39.70 -12.66
C GLY A 961 23.87 -40.84 -12.21
N LEU A 962 23.39 -41.69 -13.13
CA LEU A 962 22.58 -42.88 -12.84
C LEU A 962 23.28 -44.16 -13.31
N ALA A 963 23.25 -45.21 -12.50
CA ALA A 963 23.70 -46.55 -12.89
C ALA A 963 22.65 -47.28 -13.77
N ALA A 964 23.07 -48.30 -14.53
CA ALA A 964 22.22 -48.97 -15.53
C ALA A 964 21.02 -49.73 -14.90
N ASP A 965 21.23 -50.27 -13.70
CA ASP A 965 20.22 -50.85 -12.83
C ASP A 965 19.21 -49.80 -12.35
N GLN A 966 19.67 -48.64 -11.86
CA GLN A 966 18.83 -47.55 -11.37
C GLN A 966 17.95 -46.95 -12.48
N ARG A 967 18.48 -46.85 -13.70
CA ARG A 967 17.69 -46.43 -14.88
C ARG A 967 16.54 -47.39 -15.17
N THR A 968 16.80 -48.69 -15.03
CA THR A 968 15.80 -49.75 -15.25
C THR A 968 14.73 -49.72 -14.15
N VAL A 969 15.13 -49.54 -12.89
CA VAL A 969 14.21 -49.43 -11.74
C VAL A 969 13.33 -48.18 -11.83
N LEU A 970 13.89 -47.03 -12.18
CA LEU A 970 13.13 -45.78 -12.37
C LEU A 970 12.12 -45.90 -13.51
N GLY A 971 12.49 -46.55 -14.62
CA GLY A 971 11.57 -46.80 -15.74
C GLY A 971 10.43 -47.76 -15.38
N GLN A 972 10.70 -48.81 -14.61
CA GLN A 972 9.69 -49.78 -14.16
C GLN A 972 8.76 -49.24 -13.08
N ASN A 973 9.26 -48.35 -12.21
CA ASN A 973 8.48 -47.75 -11.12
C ASN A 973 7.58 -46.59 -11.58
N PHE A 974 7.77 -46.06 -12.79
CA PHE A 974 6.89 -45.05 -13.36
C PHE A 974 5.57 -45.73 -13.80
N LYS A 975 4.50 -45.53 -13.03
CA LYS A 975 3.18 -46.07 -13.35
C LYS A 975 2.62 -45.39 -14.61
N MET A 976 1.99 -46.18 -15.49
CA MET A 976 1.38 -45.69 -16.73
C MET A 976 0.01 -45.06 -16.50
N ASP A 977 -0.08 -44.15 -15.54
CA ASP A 977 -1.32 -43.50 -15.15
C ASP A 977 -1.73 -42.49 -16.24
N LYS A 978 -3.04 -42.41 -16.52
CA LYS A 978 -3.62 -41.52 -17.56
C LYS A 978 -4.45 -40.39 -16.97
N ASP A 979 -4.72 -40.43 -15.68
CA ASP A 979 -5.44 -39.39 -14.96
C ASP A 979 -4.47 -38.33 -14.41
N MET A 980 -4.88 -37.06 -14.47
CA MET A 980 -4.06 -35.91 -14.08
C MET A 980 -3.47 -36.04 -12.66
N PRO A 981 -4.26 -36.33 -11.60
CA PRO A 981 -3.72 -36.35 -10.23
C PRO A 981 -2.72 -37.48 -9.99
N SER A 982 -2.98 -38.69 -10.51
CA SER A 982 -2.04 -39.80 -10.33
C SER A 982 -0.79 -39.61 -11.18
N PHE A 983 -0.91 -39.06 -12.39
CA PHE A 983 0.25 -38.76 -13.23
C PHE A 983 1.16 -37.69 -12.60
N THR A 984 0.61 -36.57 -12.11
CA THR A 984 1.42 -35.53 -11.47
C THR A 984 2.09 -36.04 -10.19
N GLN A 985 1.41 -36.89 -9.41
CA GLN A 985 2.00 -37.58 -8.26
C GLN A 985 3.14 -38.52 -8.69
N SER A 986 2.95 -39.29 -9.77
CA SER A 986 3.96 -40.18 -10.34
C SER A 986 5.18 -39.42 -10.87
N VAL A 987 4.99 -38.27 -11.52
CA VAL A 987 6.08 -37.37 -11.95
C VAL A 987 6.84 -36.81 -10.75
N ASN A 988 6.15 -36.32 -9.72
CA ASN A 988 6.80 -35.80 -8.51
C ASN A 988 7.58 -36.87 -7.75
N ARG A 989 7.02 -38.08 -7.65
CA ARG A 989 7.73 -39.24 -7.09
C ARG A 989 8.96 -39.59 -7.92
N PHE A 990 8.82 -39.68 -9.24
CA PHE A 990 9.93 -39.95 -10.15
C PHE A 990 11.06 -38.94 -10.02
N VAL A 991 10.73 -37.65 -9.95
CA VAL A 991 11.71 -36.56 -9.75
C VAL A 991 12.43 -36.69 -8.42
N ASN A 992 11.71 -37.02 -7.33
CA ASN A 992 12.30 -37.22 -6.01
C ASN A 992 13.21 -38.46 -5.97
N ASP A 993 12.79 -39.57 -6.56
CA ASP A 993 13.58 -40.81 -6.64
C ASP A 993 14.85 -40.58 -7.48
N LEU A 994 14.74 -39.89 -8.62
CA LEU A 994 15.88 -39.60 -9.49
C LEU A 994 16.91 -38.69 -8.81
N ARG A 995 16.45 -37.69 -8.04
CA ARG A 995 17.32 -36.85 -7.21
C ARG A 995 18.04 -37.64 -6.13
N TYR A 996 17.30 -38.51 -5.45
CA TYR A 996 17.86 -39.37 -4.41
C TYR A 996 19.00 -40.23 -4.97
N TYR A 997 18.80 -40.86 -6.13
CA TYR A 997 19.86 -41.63 -6.78
C TYR A 997 21.04 -40.76 -7.22
N ARG A 998 20.82 -39.55 -7.74
CA ARG A 998 21.92 -38.62 -8.07
C ARG A 998 22.71 -38.19 -6.84
N LEU A 999 22.06 -37.94 -5.71
CA LEU A 999 22.71 -37.56 -4.45
C LEU A 999 23.54 -38.71 -3.88
N ILE A 1000 23.03 -39.94 -3.93
CA ILE A 1000 23.80 -41.13 -3.53
C ILE A 1000 25.02 -41.28 -4.42
N ASN A 1001 24.85 -41.20 -5.74
CA ASN A 1001 25.94 -41.44 -6.66
C ASN A 1001 27.00 -40.33 -6.65
N SER A 1002 26.65 -39.10 -6.28
CA SER A 1002 27.61 -37.98 -6.14
C SER A 1002 28.33 -37.95 -4.80
N SER A 1003 27.72 -38.49 -3.73
CA SER A 1003 28.32 -38.58 -2.39
C SER A 1003 29.27 -39.78 -2.22
N LEU A 1004 29.32 -40.68 -3.20
CA LEU A 1004 30.23 -41.81 -3.25
C LEU A 1004 31.64 -41.35 -3.72
N PRO A 1005 32.71 -41.52 -2.90
CA PRO A 1005 34.06 -41.11 -3.29
C PRO A 1005 34.56 -41.87 -4.53
N ALA A 1006 35.41 -41.24 -5.34
CA ALA A 1006 35.98 -41.85 -6.54
C ALA A 1006 36.71 -43.17 -6.17
N GLY A 1007 36.06 -44.31 -6.47
CA GLY A 1007 36.58 -45.65 -6.16
C GLY A 1007 35.64 -46.56 -5.35
N SER A 1008 34.47 -46.10 -4.89
CA SER A 1008 33.50 -47.01 -4.26
C SER A 1008 32.75 -47.87 -5.28
N PHE A 1009 32.67 -49.18 -5.01
CA PHE A 1009 32.16 -50.23 -5.90
C PHE A 1009 30.76 -49.92 -6.44
N LYS A 1010 30.62 -49.99 -7.76
CA LYS A 1010 29.33 -50.11 -8.46
C LYS A 1010 28.87 -51.56 -8.32
N PHE A 1011 27.71 -51.78 -7.70
CA PHE A 1011 27.01 -53.06 -7.79
C PHE A 1011 26.31 -53.20 -9.15
#